data_AF-A0A660W150-F1
#
_entry.id   AF-A0A660W150-F1
#
_cell.length_a   1.000
_cell.length_b   1.000
_cell.length_c   1.000
_cell.angle_alpha   90.00
_cell.angle_beta   90.00
_cell.angle_gamma   90.00
#
_symmetry.space_group_name_H-M   'P 1'
#
loop_
_entity.id
_entity.type
_entity.pdbx_description
1 polymer ?
#
loop_
_entity_poly.entity_id
_entity_poly.type
_entity_poly.pdbx_seq_one_letter_code
_entity_poly.pdbx_strand_id
1 'polypeptide(L)'
;MNKKIMFLASVVLMVVLSGSASAANVYWIGVTSDWNSQSNWGGTDALPTTDDWVDIRHDSWIANFPVITTGQTAFAGDIRMNAGYGDPLRTVELTISGGELTVDSTIYIGNAGGDADVILNSGTITSNITVVGSDIGNGELHINGGTFNVGTLGAPQWWSTSTGTGQIHLDGGIIYADELVLGTGGIEGWIDITDGTLVMSGDARTTINDYISSGHITAYGSNDPNLFTVEYNGLNTTVTAAIPKLARNPTPANYADNVSTAVILSWEAPTAVSNPTYNVYFGTDGNALTLESEGQTELSYDPNLEFATQYYWRIDVNDPNGGNPVIHTGLLWTFSTGGKAYNPSPEFKETVVANNVLTQDTVSSVSLSWQAAPGVVSHEVYFGTNFDDVNSADTSDTTGIYKGSQGVEDTNYGPLTVKGDVTYYWRIDEVNEPNRWKGDIWSFSVPFYFYSGEDFEAYGKTTYLRDVWKDGTDVNNNTGSIIELQTDNTKPVVHEGHNSMKFEYDNSGSGGTECYSEIRGKCIVKNWTKYDVRALTLFFYGQQSNTPEQLYITLESGNGNRWTVNYPDLNDLNEHEWHVWNIDLQDFNDGGVNLMDVNNVYIGFGDRDTPVAGGSGTVYFDDIRLHQSRCVPEYGLSADLSGDDCTVNFEDLEILADDWLNMSMSSAVPPDRKRIYLLGGQSNMVGVGLNTELPAQLQLPQPNVQIYAAGQVDPCDANSWGDLRPGLGFNECCFGPEITFGRDMDAEQPGDGIILIKYSVGGTSLWSDWHAPDINYPNGGPQYEAFMNTVTTALGELSLGYDPNIVGMIWMQGESDSSDLERAQAYEQNLTNLIQSIRSDLGVPNMPFVIGQISNQYGYTYGSIVQQAQYNVSQTLPNTALVITEDLTLNSDNIHYDAAGQIALGTRFAEKLILQSDINADIKVDFKDFAELALQWLETKTWP
;
A
#
# COMPACT_ATOMS: atom_id res chain seq x y z
N MET A 1 46.37 57.54 -21.04
CA MET A 1 46.72 56.10 -21.00
C MET A 1 45.77 55.45 -20.00
N ASN A 2 44.56 54.95 -20.23
CA ASN A 2 43.76 54.45 -21.36
C ASN A 2 44.24 53.21 -22.13
N LYS A 3 43.43 52.14 -21.97
CA LYS A 3 43.23 50.93 -22.79
C LYS A 3 44.37 49.90 -22.81
N LYS A 4 44.12 48.73 -22.19
CA LYS A 4 44.26 47.36 -22.76
C LYS A 4 44.22 46.31 -21.64
N ILE A 5 43.11 45.59 -21.53
CA ILE A 5 42.96 44.12 -21.47
C ILE A 5 41.44 43.91 -21.36
N MET A 6 40.82 43.94 -22.53
CA MET A 6 39.43 43.67 -22.86
C MET A 6 39.58 43.18 -24.30
N PHE A 7 39.21 41.92 -24.58
CA PHE A 7 39.39 41.11 -25.81
C PHE A 7 40.12 39.79 -25.49
N LEU A 8 39.37 38.76 -25.08
CA LEU A 8 39.54 37.36 -25.52
C LEU A 8 38.44 36.48 -24.91
N ALA A 9 37.20 36.60 -25.40
CA ALA A 9 36.15 35.56 -25.27
C ALA A 9 34.89 35.95 -26.08
N SER A 10 35.05 36.47 -27.31
CA SER A 10 33.89 36.88 -28.13
C SER A 10 34.15 36.67 -29.62
N VAL A 11 34.65 35.50 -30.03
CA VAL A 11 34.61 35.05 -31.44
C VAL A 11 34.63 33.50 -31.48
N VAL A 12 33.50 32.87 -31.18
CA VAL A 12 33.02 31.66 -31.88
C VAL A 12 31.50 31.74 -31.88
N LEU A 13 30.94 32.60 -32.74
CA LEU A 13 29.54 32.52 -33.14
C LEU A 13 29.49 32.68 -34.67
N MET A 14 28.80 31.74 -35.30
CA MET A 14 28.36 31.62 -36.70
C MET A 14 29.02 30.46 -37.44
N VAL A 15 28.39 29.28 -37.44
CA VAL A 15 27.35 28.87 -38.42
C VAL A 15 26.99 27.42 -38.09
N VAL A 16 25.87 27.21 -37.39
CA VAL A 16 24.92 26.13 -37.71
C VAL A 16 23.54 26.73 -37.48
N LEU A 17 22.86 27.02 -38.60
CA LEU A 17 21.43 27.30 -38.62
C LEU A 17 20.69 25.96 -38.51
N SER A 18 19.57 26.02 -37.80
CA SER A 18 18.47 25.04 -37.75
C SER A 18 18.83 23.64 -37.28
N GLY A 19 18.79 23.49 -35.98
CA GLY A 19 18.44 22.25 -35.29
C GLY A 19 17.95 22.64 -33.91
N SER A 20 16.74 23.19 -33.79
CA SER A 20 16.02 23.07 -32.54
C SER A 20 15.76 21.57 -32.36
N ALA A 21 16.74 20.87 -31.77
CA ALA A 21 16.49 19.58 -31.19
C ALA A 21 15.43 19.83 -30.12
N SER A 22 14.28 19.21 -30.28
CA SER A 22 13.30 19.12 -29.21
C SER A 22 14.00 18.53 -27.99
N ALA A 23 13.78 19.09 -26.80
CA ALA A 23 14.18 18.48 -25.54
C ALA A 23 13.85 16.99 -25.58
N ALA A 24 14.86 16.14 -25.44
CA ALA A 24 14.65 14.71 -25.32
C ALA A 24 14.35 14.39 -23.86
N ASN A 25 13.34 13.55 -23.61
CA ASN A 25 13.21 12.88 -22.32
C ASN A 25 14.24 11.75 -22.32
N VAL A 26 15.28 11.90 -21.51
CA VAL A 26 16.33 10.91 -21.31
C VAL A 26 16.08 10.25 -19.96
N TYR A 27 16.07 8.93 -19.90
CA TYR A 27 15.79 8.19 -18.68
C TYR A 27 16.96 7.28 -18.30
N TRP A 28 17.14 7.07 -17.00
CA TRP A 28 18.21 6.24 -16.47
C TRP A 28 17.87 4.75 -16.58
N ILE A 29 18.79 3.96 -17.15
CA ILE A 29 18.66 2.49 -17.32
C ILE A 29 19.51 1.72 -16.28
N GLY A 30 20.59 2.31 -15.77
CA GLY A 30 21.36 1.74 -14.65
C GLY A 30 22.18 0.47 -14.94
N VAL A 31 22.74 0.33 -16.16
CA VAL A 31 23.68 -0.76 -16.49
C VAL A 31 24.90 -0.74 -15.57
N THR A 32 25.39 0.46 -15.24
CA THR A 32 26.35 0.75 -14.16
C THR A 32 25.87 2.00 -13.40
N SER A 33 26.58 2.41 -12.34
CA SER A 33 26.31 3.67 -11.64
C SER A 33 26.94 4.90 -12.29
N ASP A 34 27.81 4.79 -13.30
CA ASP A 34 28.57 5.92 -13.83
C ASP A 34 27.68 6.85 -14.70
N TRP A 35 27.42 8.09 -14.25
CA TRP A 35 26.63 9.09 -15.02
C TRP A 35 27.17 9.28 -16.45
N ASN A 36 28.50 9.24 -16.63
CA ASN A 36 29.13 9.51 -17.93
C ASN A 36 29.23 8.27 -18.83
N SER A 37 28.64 7.14 -18.43
CA SER A 37 28.49 5.98 -19.31
C SER A 37 27.24 6.10 -20.15
N GLN A 38 27.42 6.25 -21.47
CA GLN A 38 26.31 6.36 -22.43
C GLN A 38 25.34 5.16 -22.38
N SER A 39 25.81 3.97 -21.97
CA SER A 39 24.95 2.78 -21.82
C SER A 39 23.89 2.90 -20.73
N ASN A 40 24.02 3.88 -19.83
CA ASN A 40 23.09 4.08 -18.73
C ASN A 40 21.92 4.99 -19.10
N TRP A 41 21.90 5.54 -20.32
CA TRP A 41 20.90 6.49 -20.76
C TRP A 41 20.04 5.92 -21.88
N GLY A 42 18.73 5.90 -21.64
CA GLY A 42 17.70 5.54 -22.61
C GLY A 42 17.08 6.77 -23.25
N GLY A 43 16.51 6.58 -24.44
CA GLY A 43 15.87 7.65 -25.22
C GLY A 43 16.80 8.37 -26.21
N THR A 44 18.13 8.37 -25.99
CA THR A 44 19.12 8.90 -26.95
C THR A 44 20.44 8.14 -26.93
N ASP A 45 21.22 8.22 -28.02
CA ASP A 45 22.61 7.74 -28.09
C ASP A 45 23.63 8.80 -27.57
N ALA A 46 23.26 9.65 -26.61
CA ALA A 46 24.13 10.70 -26.09
C ALA A 46 23.99 10.85 -24.57
N LEU A 47 24.99 11.45 -23.94
CA LEU A 47 24.89 11.88 -22.53
C LEU A 47 23.93 13.07 -22.42
N PRO A 48 23.21 13.20 -21.30
CA PRO A 48 22.34 14.35 -21.06
C PRO A 48 23.09 15.69 -21.13
N THR A 49 22.39 16.69 -21.66
CA THR A 49 22.85 18.07 -21.79
C THR A 49 21.94 19.02 -21.01
N THR A 50 22.26 20.31 -20.97
CA THR A 50 21.43 21.34 -20.31
C THR A 50 20.08 21.58 -20.98
N ASP A 51 19.82 20.98 -22.15
CA ASP A 51 18.54 21.08 -22.85
C ASP A 51 17.63 19.85 -22.58
N ASP A 52 18.15 18.81 -21.92
CA ASP A 52 17.48 17.51 -21.78
C ASP A 52 16.72 17.36 -20.46
N TRP A 53 15.59 16.66 -20.51
CA TRP A 53 14.81 16.29 -19.34
C TRP A 53 15.25 14.92 -18.85
N VAL A 54 15.86 14.86 -17.68
CA VAL A 54 16.39 13.63 -17.09
C VAL A 54 15.37 13.03 -16.14
N ASP A 55 14.97 11.80 -16.39
CA ASP A 55 14.12 11.00 -15.51
C ASP A 55 14.95 9.89 -14.84
N ILE A 56 15.08 9.94 -13.53
CA ILE A 56 15.65 8.85 -12.70
C ILE A 56 14.47 8.17 -12.01
N ARG A 57 14.15 6.95 -12.44
CA ARG A 57 12.98 6.21 -11.96
C ARG A 57 13.35 4.81 -11.51
N HIS A 58 12.49 4.21 -10.70
CA HIS A 58 12.65 2.83 -10.25
C HIS A 58 11.80 1.89 -11.13
N ASP A 59 12.45 1.07 -11.96
CA ASP A 59 11.85 -0.08 -12.64
C ASP A 59 12.46 -1.38 -12.10
N SER A 60 11.74 -2.50 -12.17
CA SER A 60 12.13 -3.79 -11.55
C SER A 60 13.45 -4.41 -12.07
N TRP A 61 14.12 -3.80 -13.05
CA TRP A 61 15.40 -4.23 -13.63
C TRP A 61 16.57 -3.25 -13.36
N ILE A 62 16.34 -2.09 -12.74
CA ILE A 62 17.40 -1.11 -12.48
C ILE A 62 18.19 -1.54 -11.24
N ALA A 63 19.43 -1.97 -11.43
CA ALA A 63 20.29 -2.47 -10.36
C ALA A 63 21.26 -1.42 -9.78
N ASN A 64 21.45 -0.28 -10.47
CA ASN A 64 22.43 0.73 -10.08
C ASN A 64 21.87 2.15 -10.30
N PHE A 65 21.92 2.98 -9.25
CA PHE A 65 21.59 4.40 -9.32
C PHE A 65 22.79 5.27 -9.76
N PRO A 66 22.54 6.46 -10.33
CA PRO A 66 23.58 7.33 -10.83
C PRO A 66 24.51 7.87 -9.72
N VAL A 67 25.81 7.80 -10.01
CA VAL A 67 26.90 8.32 -9.20
C VAL A 67 27.80 9.22 -10.07
N ILE A 68 28.06 10.44 -9.59
CA ILE A 68 28.97 11.40 -10.22
C ILE A 68 30.24 11.49 -9.37
N THR A 69 31.34 10.97 -9.89
CA THR A 69 32.61 10.83 -9.15
C THR A 69 33.64 11.92 -9.50
N THR A 70 34.76 11.91 -8.79
CA THR A 70 35.82 12.93 -8.91
C THR A 70 36.32 13.11 -10.35
N GLY A 71 36.26 14.34 -10.83
CA GLY A 71 36.70 14.73 -12.18
C GLY A 71 35.66 14.53 -13.28
N GLN A 72 34.46 14.06 -12.94
CA GLN A 72 33.32 14.00 -13.88
C GLN A 72 32.54 15.31 -13.87
N THR A 73 32.00 15.65 -15.04
CA THR A 73 31.03 16.73 -15.23
C THR A 73 29.77 16.13 -15.83
N ALA A 74 28.62 16.51 -15.26
CA ALA A 74 27.29 16.06 -15.61
C ALA A 74 26.39 17.28 -15.85
N PHE A 75 25.49 17.17 -16.83
CA PHE A 75 24.57 18.24 -17.24
C PHE A 75 23.15 17.71 -17.33
N ALA A 76 22.17 18.55 -17.01
CA ALA A 76 20.75 18.31 -17.28
C ALA A 76 20.03 19.65 -17.47
N GLY A 77 18.92 19.66 -18.21
CA GLY A 77 17.98 20.79 -18.20
C GLY A 77 17.13 20.75 -16.95
N ASP A 78 16.39 19.65 -16.78
CA ASP A 78 15.63 19.34 -15.58
C ASP A 78 15.95 17.91 -15.12
N ILE A 79 15.85 17.65 -13.81
CA ILE A 79 15.95 16.30 -13.25
C ILE A 79 14.66 16.00 -12.49
N ARG A 80 14.02 14.88 -12.83
CA ARG A 80 12.88 14.33 -12.10
C ARG A 80 13.26 12.98 -11.50
N MET A 81 13.11 12.88 -10.19
CA MET A 81 13.35 11.66 -9.43
C MET A 81 12.01 11.16 -8.88
N ASN A 82 11.58 9.97 -9.31
CA ASN A 82 10.32 9.36 -8.90
C ASN A 82 10.41 7.83 -8.94
N ALA A 83 10.12 7.15 -7.82
CA ALA A 83 10.10 5.69 -7.73
C ALA A 83 8.83 4.98 -8.28
N GLY A 84 7.82 5.72 -8.72
CA GLY A 84 6.51 5.21 -9.16
C GLY A 84 5.43 5.39 -8.09
N TYR A 85 4.16 5.51 -8.50
CA TYR A 85 3.03 5.71 -7.60
C TYR A 85 2.80 4.50 -6.68
N GLY A 86 2.85 4.70 -5.36
CA GLY A 86 2.18 3.83 -4.39
C GLY A 86 3.00 2.68 -3.78
N ASP A 87 4.33 2.73 -3.83
CA ASP A 87 5.20 1.74 -3.18
C ASP A 87 6.31 2.43 -2.33
N PRO A 88 6.11 2.60 -1.01
CA PRO A 88 7.05 3.29 -0.12
C PRO A 88 8.35 2.49 0.16
N LEU A 89 8.56 1.34 -0.49
CA LEU A 89 9.78 0.52 -0.37
C LEU A 89 10.76 0.73 -1.54
N ARG A 90 10.48 1.67 -2.44
CA ARG A 90 11.35 2.00 -3.57
C ARG A 90 11.77 3.47 -3.46
N THR A 91 13.04 3.71 -3.17
CA THR A 91 13.66 5.05 -3.19
C THR A 91 14.64 5.12 -4.35
N VAL A 92 14.59 6.19 -5.15
CA VAL A 92 15.61 6.43 -6.20
C VAL A 92 16.71 7.34 -5.68
N GLU A 93 17.97 7.03 -5.97
CA GLU A 93 19.11 7.78 -5.47
C GLU A 93 19.86 8.53 -6.58
N LEU A 94 20.47 9.67 -6.25
CA LEU A 94 21.53 10.32 -7.03
C LEU A 94 22.66 10.74 -6.10
N THR A 95 23.84 10.15 -6.27
CA THR A 95 25.01 10.41 -5.42
C THR A 95 26.10 11.21 -6.13
N ILE A 96 26.61 12.25 -5.48
CA ILE A 96 27.75 13.05 -5.94
C ILE A 96 28.91 12.89 -4.96
N SER A 97 30.03 12.37 -5.46
CA SER A 97 31.26 12.08 -4.71
C SER A 97 32.50 12.61 -5.46
N GLY A 98 32.57 13.93 -5.54
CA GLY A 98 33.73 14.71 -5.97
C GLY A 98 33.64 15.29 -7.39
N GLY A 99 32.58 15.00 -8.14
CA GLY A 99 32.34 15.57 -9.47
C GLY A 99 31.44 16.82 -9.46
N GLU A 100 31.04 17.27 -10.64
CA GLU A 100 30.23 18.48 -10.83
C GLU A 100 28.93 18.17 -11.59
N LEU A 101 27.79 18.53 -11.01
CA LEU A 101 26.47 18.46 -11.64
C LEU A 101 25.93 19.88 -11.88
N THR A 102 25.55 20.18 -13.12
CA THR A 102 24.89 21.45 -13.49
C THR A 102 23.51 21.17 -14.08
N VAL A 103 22.48 21.74 -13.45
CA VAL A 103 21.09 21.65 -13.89
C VAL A 103 20.61 23.06 -14.24
N ASP A 104 20.19 23.29 -15.49
CA ASP A 104 19.84 24.65 -15.97
C ASP A 104 18.54 25.18 -15.33
N SER A 105 17.57 24.29 -15.10
CA SER A 105 16.25 24.59 -14.55
C SER A 105 16.09 23.93 -13.17
N THR A 106 15.32 22.84 -13.07
CA THR A 106 14.80 22.35 -11.79
C THR A 106 15.24 20.94 -11.46
N ILE A 107 15.61 20.70 -10.21
CA ILE A 107 15.75 19.36 -9.64
C ILE A 107 14.50 19.08 -8.79
N TYR A 108 13.76 18.03 -9.16
CA TYR A 108 12.63 17.51 -8.39
C TYR A 108 13.05 16.23 -7.69
N ILE A 109 13.21 16.31 -6.36
CA ILE A 109 13.54 15.19 -5.49
C ILE A 109 12.23 14.70 -4.87
N GLY A 110 11.83 13.47 -5.17
CA GLY A 110 10.60 12.88 -4.67
C GLY A 110 9.38 13.47 -5.37
N ASN A 111 9.24 13.20 -6.67
CA ASN A 111 8.17 13.75 -7.51
C ASN A 111 7.03 12.75 -7.74
N ALA A 112 5.79 13.23 -7.88
CA ALA A 112 4.64 12.45 -8.38
C ALA A 112 4.43 11.11 -7.63
N GLY A 113 4.46 11.17 -6.29
CA GLY A 113 4.12 10.06 -5.39
C GLY A 113 5.20 9.02 -5.13
N GLY A 114 6.43 9.22 -5.60
CA GLY A 114 7.57 8.33 -5.31
C GLY A 114 8.65 8.99 -4.47
N ASP A 115 9.42 8.16 -3.76
CA ASP A 115 10.46 8.59 -2.83
C ASP A 115 11.82 8.75 -3.53
N ALA A 116 12.61 9.77 -3.16
CA ALA A 116 13.92 9.97 -3.74
C ALA A 116 14.93 10.66 -2.81
N ASP A 117 16.20 10.29 -2.99
CA ASP A 117 17.33 10.81 -2.23
C ASP A 117 18.39 11.42 -3.15
N VAL A 118 18.88 12.61 -2.78
CA VAL A 118 20.11 13.17 -3.36
C VAL A 118 21.17 13.25 -2.27
N ILE A 119 22.33 12.63 -2.52
CA ILE A 119 23.43 12.56 -1.55
C ILE A 119 24.67 13.27 -2.10
N LEU A 120 25.08 14.37 -1.45
CA LEU A 120 26.31 15.10 -1.75
C LEU A 120 27.38 14.82 -0.69
N ASN A 121 28.27 13.88 -0.99
CA ASN A 121 29.42 13.56 -0.13
C ASN A 121 30.58 14.53 -0.34
N SER A 122 30.82 14.94 -1.58
CA SER A 122 31.82 15.95 -1.97
C SER A 122 31.59 16.37 -3.42
N GLY A 123 32.20 17.47 -3.89
CA GLY A 123 31.98 17.98 -5.25
C GLY A 123 31.02 19.17 -5.28
N THR A 124 30.39 19.42 -6.42
CA THR A 124 29.53 20.60 -6.63
C THR A 124 28.22 20.25 -7.33
N ILE A 125 27.10 20.72 -6.79
CA ILE A 125 25.81 20.77 -7.49
C ILE A 125 25.47 22.24 -7.77
N THR A 126 25.01 22.54 -8.98
CA THR A 126 24.49 23.86 -9.35
C THR A 126 23.12 23.70 -10.00
N SER A 127 22.10 24.37 -9.48
CA SER A 127 20.75 24.39 -10.05
C SER A 127 20.12 25.78 -9.96
N ASN A 128 19.09 26.05 -10.77
CA ASN A 128 18.30 27.27 -10.61
C ASN A 128 17.23 27.08 -9.52
N ILE A 129 16.49 25.96 -9.57
CA ILE A 129 15.49 25.60 -8.57
C ILE A 129 15.74 24.18 -8.09
N THR A 130 15.64 23.93 -6.79
CA THR A 130 15.58 22.58 -6.23
C THR A 130 14.38 22.46 -5.31
N VAL A 131 13.57 21.43 -5.57
CA VAL A 131 12.39 21.07 -4.79
C VAL A 131 12.62 19.72 -4.16
N VAL A 132 12.48 19.67 -2.85
CA VAL A 132 12.59 18.46 -2.04
C VAL A 132 11.18 18.11 -1.57
N GLY A 133 10.61 17.01 -2.07
CA GLY A 133 9.20 16.67 -1.92
C GLY A 133 8.29 17.46 -2.87
N SER A 134 7.89 16.84 -3.98
CA SER A 134 7.09 17.47 -5.06
C SER A 134 5.93 16.59 -5.47
N ASP A 135 4.78 17.20 -5.79
CA ASP A 135 3.59 16.49 -6.31
C ASP A 135 3.31 15.17 -5.55
N ILE A 136 3.04 15.26 -4.24
CA ILE A 136 2.75 14.14 -3.29
C ILE A 136 3.90 13.13 -3.03
N GLY A 137 5.09 13.28 -3.62
CA GLY A 137 6.25 12.42 -3.32
C GLY A 137 7.11 12.92 -2.15
N ASN A 138 7.89 12.02 -1.55
CA ASN A 138 8.80 12.34 -0.44
C ASN A 138 10.23 12.49 -0.95
N GLY A 139 10.89 13.60 -0.62
CA GLY A 139 12.27 13.85 -1.01
C GLY A 139 13.18 14.02 0.19
N GLU A 140 14.39 13.48 0.09
CA GLU A 140 15.48 13.77 1.03
C GLU A 140 16.72 14.31 0.31
N LEU A 141 17.33 15.33 0.90
CA LEU A 141 18.58 15.93 0.43
C LEU A 141 19.63 15.85 1.53
N HIS A 142 20.65 15.02 1.32
CA HIS A 142 21.73 14.76 2.26
C HIS A 142 23.01 15.47 1.82
N ILE A 143 23.45 16.49 2.58
CA ILE A 143 24.68 17.24 2.33
C ILE A 143 25.72 16.88 3.39
N ASN A 144 26.51 15.85 3.10
CA ASN A 144 27.61 15.40 3.97
C ASN A 144 28.91 16.21 3.74
N GLY A 145 29.02 16.88 2.59
CA GLY A 145 30.21 17.64 2.18
C GLY A 145 29.98 18.43 0.88
N GLY A 146 31.05 19.00 0.32
CA GLY A 146 30.97 19.69 -0.98
C GLY A 146 30.24 21.04 -0.96
N THR A 147 29.75 21.47 -2.13
CA THR A 147 29.06 22.75 -2.31
C THR A 147 27.81 22.61 -3.17
N PHE A 148 26.67 23.08 -2.67
CA PHE A 148 25.43 23.16 -3.43
C PHE A 148 25.08 24.63 -3.68
N ASN A 149 25.13 25.07 -4.93
CA ASN A 149 24.66 26.39 -5.35
C ASN A 149 23.25 26.27 -5.94
N VAL A 150 22.30 27.04 -5.43
CA VAL A 150 20.91 27.01 -5.87
C VAL A 150 20.31 28.42 -5.85
N GLY A 151 19.47 28.73 -6.85
CA GLY A 151 18.68 29.97 -6.83
C GLY A 151 17.62 29.88 -5.73
N THR A 152 16.56 29.10 -5.96
CA THR A 152 15.50 28.86 -4.97
C THR A 152 15.56 27.43 -4.46
N LEU A 153 15.68 27.26 -3.13
CA LEU A 153 15.70 25.97 -2.47
C LEU A 153 14.46 25.73 -1.60
N GLY A 154 14.05 24.47 -1.57
CA GLY A 154 13.56 23.84 -0.36
C GLY A 154 12.36 22.92 -0.52
N ALA A 155 11.50 22.98 0.49
CA ALA A 155 10.78 21.83 0.98
C ALA A 155 9.44 22.19 1.64
N PRO A 156 8.32 21.56 1.27
CA PRO A 156 8.06 20.89 -0.01
C PRO A 156 7.68 21.89 -1.10
N GLN A 157 7.25 21.43 -2.28
CA GLN A 157 6.84 22.29 -3.40
C GLN A 157 5.81 23.38 -3.02
N TRP A 158 6.22 24.65 -3.01
CA TRP A 158 5.40 25.77 -2.46
C TRP A 158 4.51 26.51 -3.45
N TRP A 159 4.60 26.18 -4.74
CA TRP A 159 3.64 26.68 -5.75
C TRP A 159 2.48 25.71 -5.97
N SER A 160 2.43 24.62 -5.20
CA SER A 160 1.40 23.59 -5.23
C SER A 160 0.88 23.36 -3.80
N THR A 161 -0.34 22.86 -3.68
CA THR A 161 -0.92 22.42 -2.40
C THR A 161 -0.75 20.92 -2.20
N SER A 162 0.27 20.32 -2.83
CA SER A 162 0.53 18.88 -2.84
C SER A 162 1.18 18.42 -1.53
N THR A 163 0.84 17.23 -1.05
CA THR A 163 1.17 16.71 0.30
C THR A 163 2.53 16.03 0.42
N GLY A 164 3.50 16.33 -0.47
CA GLY A 164 4.82 15.69 -0.40
C GLY A 164 5.62 16.15 0.82
N THR A 165 6.47 15.30 1.39
CA THR A 165 7.39 15.70 2.48
C THR A 165 8.77 16.03 1.93
N GLY A 166 9.38 17.12 2.40
CA GLY A 166 10.74 17.50 2.01
C GLY A 166 11.68 17.62 3.20
N GLN A 167 12.74 16.82 3.23
CA GLN A 167 13.71 16.83 4.33
C GLN A 167 15.12 17.15 3.82
N ILE A 168 15.82 18.04 4.52
CA ILE A 168 17.18 18.44 4.15
C ILE A 168 18.10 18.26 5.35
N HIS A 169 19.10 17.39 5.20
CA HIS A 169 20.13 17.11 6.18
C HIS A 169 21.42 17.83 5.80
N LEU A 170 21.82 18.82 6.59
CA LEU A 170 23.01 19.63 6.37
C LEU A 170 24.12 19.22 7.36
N ASP A 171 24.62 18.00 7.16
CA ASP A 171 25.62 17.33 8.02
C ASP A 171 27.07 17.70 7.71
N GLY A 172 27.28 18.50 6.67
CA GLY A 172 28.58 19.04 6.30
C GLY A 172 28.43 19.98 5.10
N GLY A 173 29.54 20.31 4.45
CA GLY A 173 29.51 21.10 3.21
C GLY A 173 28.90 22.49 3.37
N ILE A 174 28.51 23.08 2.23
CA ILE A 174 27.93 24.42 2.17
C ILE A 174 26.79 24.47 1.15
N ILE A 175 25.63 24.97 1.55
CA ILE A 175 24.54 25.37 0.64
C ILE A 175 24.60 26.89 0.45
N TYR A 176 24.68 27.35 -0.79
CA TYR A 176 24.46 28.75 -1.17
C TYR A 176 23.09 28.85 -1.84
N ALA A 177 22.15 29.57 -1.21
CA ALA A 177 20.79 29.77 -1.70
C ALA A 177 20.46 31.27 -1.85
N ASP A 178 19.85 31.66 -2.96
CA ASP A 178 19.34 33.02 -3.13
C ASP A 178 18.00 33.22 -2.42
N GLU A 179 17.14 32.20 -2.44
CA GLU A 179 15.82 32.17 -1.80
C GLU A 179 15.57 30.83 -1.12
N LEU A 180 14.90 30.87 0.03
CA LEU A 180 14.52 29.70 0.80
C LEU A 180 13.03 29.77 1.13
N VAL A 181 12.32 28.71 0.79
CA VAL A 181 10.91 28.56 1.12
C VAL A 181 10.77 27.25 1.91
N LEU A 182 10.12 27.25 3.06
CA LEU A 182 9.95 26.04 3.88
C LEU A 182 8.54 26.00 4.47
N GLY A 183 7.92 24.82 4.49
CA GLY A 183 6.72 24.56 5.29
C GLY A 183 5.50 25.42 4.96
N THR A 184 5.18 25.61 3.67
CA THR A 184 3.99 26.39 3.27
C THR A 184 2.73 25.52 3.26
N GLY A 185 1.58 26.08 3.70
CA GLY A 185 0.28 25.43 3.48
C GLY A 185 -0.07 24.26 4.42
N GLY A 186 0.62 24.11 5.56
CA GLY A 186 0.36 23.05 6.52
C GLY A 186 1.04 21.71 6.20
N ILE A 187 2.05 21.73 5.33
CA ILE A 187 2.79 20.55 4.89
C ILE A 187 4.19 20.56 5.52
N GLU A 188 4.72 19.38 5.89
CA GLU A 188 6.02 19.24 6.55
C GLU A 188 7.19 19.43 5.57
N GLY A 189 8.02 20.42 5.86
CA GLY A 189 9.32 20.60 5.20
C GLY A 189 10.30 21.33 6.11
N TRP A 190 11.52 20.82 6.23
CA TRP A 190 12.51 21.34 7.18
C TRP A 190 13.97 21.12 6.74
N ILE A 191 14.88 21.84 7.40
CA ILE A 191 16.33 21.70 7.30
C ILE A 191 16.90 21.45 8.71
N ASP A 192 17.66 20.37 8.89
CA ASP A 192 18.47 20.18 10.11
C ASP A 192 19.94 20.46 9.82
N ILE A 193 20.56 21.32 10.62
CA ILE A 193 21.96 21.73 10.48
C ILE A 193 22.76 21.13 11.62
N THR A 194 23.72 20.25 11.33
CA THR A 194 24.61 19.67 12.35
C THR A 194 26.04 20.21 12.23
N ASP A 195 26.75 19.91 11.15
CA ASP A 195 28.13 20.34 10.89
C ASP A 195 28.29 21.14 9.57
N GLY A 196 27.23 21.31 8.78
CA GLY A 196 27.23 22.08 7.54
C GLY A 196 26.95 23.58 7.71
N THR A 197 26.97 24.31 6.59
CA THR A 197 26.75 25.77 6.57
C THR A 197 25.71 26.16 5.52
N LEU A 198 24.63 26.84 5.95
CA LEU A 198 23.67 27.46 5.04
C LEU A 198 24.05 28.93 4.83
N VAL A 199 24.18 29.35 3.58
CA VAL A 199 24.50 30.72 3.19
C VAL A 199 23.37 31.29 2.32
N MET A 200 22.66 32.26 2.87
CA MET A 200 21.60 33.00 2.18
C MET A 200 22.13 34.30 1.58
N SER A 201 21.75 34.60 0.34
CA SER A 201 22.05 35.90 -0.28
C SER A 201 21.34 37.04 0.46
N GLY A 202 22.06 38.13 0.74
CA GLY A 202 21.51 39.31 1.43
C GLY A 202 21.38 39.18 2.95
N ASP A 203 20.66 40.14 3.54
CA ASP A 203 20.32 40.14 4.98
C ASP A 203 19.02 39.36 5.22
N ALA A 204 19.13 38.04 5.37
CA ALA A 204 18.03 37.10 5.55
C ALA A 204 17.78 36.74 7.03
N ARG A 205 18.41 37.46 7.98
CA ARG A 205 18.37 37.11 9.40
C ARG A 205 16.95 37.02 9.97
N THR A 206 16.05 37.89 9.54
CA THR A 206 14.65 37.86 10.00
C THR A 206 13.98 36.56 9.56
N THR A 207 14.01 36.27 8.26
CA THR A 207 13.43 35.06 7.67
C THR A 207 14.01 33.78 8.29
N ILE A 208 15.32 33.72 8.48
CA ILE A 208 15.97 32.56 9.13
C ILE A 208 15.49 32.37 10.56
N ASN A 209 15.42 33.45 11.36
CA ASN A 209 14.95 33.34 12.74
C ASN A 209 13.47 32.93 12.81
N ASP A 210 12.64 33.35 11.85
CA ASP A 210 11.24 32.92 11.78
C ASP A 210 11.15 31.41 11.50
N TYR A 211 11.95 30.88 10.56
CA TYR A 211 12.02 29.43 10.30
C TYR A 211 12.58 28.62 11.47
N ILE A 212 13.59 29.14 12.18
CA ILE A 212 14.05 28.52 13.43
C ILE A 212 12.91 28.48 14.44
N SER A 213 12.25 29.61 14.70
CA SER A 213 11.20 29.67 15.73
C SER A 213 9.99 28.77 15.45
N SER A 214 9.70 28.51 14.17
CA SER A 214 8.62 27.63 13.72
C SER A 214 9.04 26.15 13.60
N GLY A 215 10.32 25.83 13.81
CA GLY A 215 10.83 24.46 13.75
C GLY A 215 11.16 23.96 12.34
N HIS A 216 11.08 24.82 11.32
CA HIS A 216 11.46 24.47 9.94
C HIS A 216 12.98 24.50 9.70
N ILE A 217 13.73 25.19 10.56
CA ILE A 217 15.18 25.04 10.65
C ILE A 217 15.53 24.58 12.05
N THR A 218 16.14 23.40 12.16
CA THR A 218 16.64 22.84 13.40
C THR A 218 18.17 22.74 13.38
N ALA A 219 18.75 22.62 14.57
CA ALA A 219 20.13 22.23 14.76
C ALA A 219 20.16 21.05 15.71
N TYR A 220 20.71 19.93 15.26
CA TYR A 220 20.69 18.66 15.99
C TYR A 220 19.26 18.24 16.38
N GLY A 221 18.29 18.47 15.49
CA GLY A 221 16.86 18.19 15.70
C GLY A 221 16.15 19.11 16.69
N SER A 222 16.78 20.20 17.15
CA SER A 222 16.20 21.17 18.07
C SER A 222 16.10 22.55 17.44
N ASN A 223 15.02 23.27 17.74
CA ASN A 223 14.79 24.64 17.28
C ASN A 223 15.20 25.71 18.31
N ASP A 224 15.98 25.36 19.34
CA ASP A 224 16.50 26.31 20.32
C ASP A 224 17.40 27.36 19.63
N PRO A 225 17.05 28.66 19.64
CA PRO A 225 17.83 29.71 19.00
C PRO A 225 19.29 29.79 19.48
N ASN A 226 19.61 29.27 20.67
CA ASN A 226 20.97 29.26 21.20
C ASN A 226 21.88 28.22 20.53
N LEU A 227 21.29 27.28 19.78
CA LEU A 227 22.01 26.28 18.99
C LEU A 227 22.40 26.80 17.60
N PHE A 228 22.15 28.07 17.29
CA PHE A 228 22.47 28.66 15.99
C PHE A 228 23.41 29.86 16.12
N THR A 229 24.30 29.99 15.14
CA THR A 229 25.00 31.24 14.84
C THR A 229 24.45 31.79 13.53
N VAL A 230 23.75 32.93 13.60
CA VAL A 230 23.15 33.60 12.44
C VAL A 230 23.83 34.95 12.23
N GLU A 231 24.75 35.03 11.27
CA GLU A 231 25.59 36.21 11.04
C GLU A 231 25.40 36.82 9.65
N TYR A 232 25.22 38.14 9.59
CA TYR A 232 25.20 38.88 8.32
C TYR A 232 26.52 39.64 8.15
N ASN A 233 27.28 39.31 7.10
CA ASN A 233 28.61 39.87 6.85
C ASN A 233 28.61 41.12 5.95
N GLY A 234 27.44 41.63 5.59
CA GLY A 234 27.28 42.76 4.65
C GLY A 234 27.03 42.36 3.19
N LEU A 235 27.13 41.06 2.88
CA LEU A 235 26.74 40.49 1.58
C LEU A 235 25.75 39.35 1.77
N ASN A 236 26.09 38.36 2.60
CA ASN A 236 25.30 37.15 2.81
C ASN A 236 25.02 36.94 4.30
N THR A 237 23.95 36.21 4.60
CA THR A 237 23.62 35.68 5.92
C THR A 237 24.09 34.24 6.01
N THR A 238 24.94 33.94 6.99
CA THR A 238 25.45 32.60 7.26
C THR A 238 24.75 32.03 8.49
N VAL A 239 24.28 30.79 8.37
CA VAL A 239 23.65 30.02 9.44
C VAL A 239 24.49 28.76 9.65
N THR A 240 24.98 28.60 10.86
CA THR A 240 25.66 27.36 11.30
C THR A 240 25.08 26.94 12.63
N ALA A 241 25.15 25.63 12.92
CA ALA A 241 24.96 25.18 14.29
C ALA A 241 26.06 25.81 15.19
N ALA A 242 25.66 26.37 16.32
CA ALA A 242 26.57 26.86 17.33
C ALA A 242 27.27 25.67 18.00
N ILE A 243 28.59 25.75 18.16
CA ILE A 243 29.43 24.66 18.67
C ILE A 243 28.85 24.11 20.00
N PRO A 244 28.45 22.84 20.07
CA PRO A 244 27.63 22.34 21.16
C PRO A 244 28.42 22.33 22.47
N LYS A 245 27.89 23.03 23.49
CA LYS A 245 28.24 22.81 24.90
C LYS A 245 27.54 21.57 25.48
N LEU A 246 26.85 20.81 24.63
CA LEU A 246 26.05 19.64 24.93
C LEU A 246 26.80 18.35 24.58
N ALA A 247 26.41 17.25 25.22
CA ALA A 247 26.80 15.91 24.78
C ALA A 247 26.22 15.62 23.39
N ARG A 248 26.93 14.81 22.59
CA ARG A 248 26.62 14.59 21.17
C ARG A 248 26.91 13.14 20.76
N ASN A 249 26.52 12.75 19.56
CA ASN A 249 26.74 11.41 18.99
C ASN A 249 26.34 10.28 19.96
N PRO A 250 25.05 10.21 20.35
CA PRO A 250 24.59 9.16 21.24
C PRO A 250 24.78 7.77 20.63
N THR A 251 25.09 6.80 21.47
CA THR A 251 25.02 5.36 21.15
C THR A 251 24.19 4.70 22.25
N PRO A 252 23.06 4.03 21.94
CA PRO A 252 22.45 3.91 20.61
C PRO A 252 22.17 5.26 19.95
N ALA A 253 22.17 5.28 18.62
CA ALA A 253 21.80 6.48 17.87
C ALA A 253 20.38 6.94 18.29
N ASN A 254 20.11 8.24 18.16
CA ASN A 254 18.76 8.73 18.45
C ASN A 254 17.76 8.09 17.50
N TYR A 255 16.61 7.64 18.04
CA TYR A 255 15.59 6.84 17.36
C TYR A 255 16.03 5.44 16.92
N ALA A 256 17.17 4.93 17.40
CA ALA A 256 17.58 3.56 17.10
C ALA A 256 16.52 2.55 17.56
N ASP A 257 16.21 1.60 16.70
CA ASP A 257 15.30 0.50 16.97
C ASP A 257 16.08 -0.81 17.19
N ASN A 258 15.38 -1.82 17.71
CA ASN A 258 15.92 -3.18 17.88
C ASN A 258 17.25 -3.26 18.66
N VAL A 259 17.44 -2.35 19.60
CA VAL A 259 18.66 -2.24 20.38
C VAL A 259 18.77 -3.39 21.39
N SER A 260 19.97 -3.90 21.58
CA SER A 260 20.24 -4.94 22.58
C SER A 260 20.00 -4.45 24.01
N THR A 261 19.40 -5.28 24.86
CA THR A 261 19.28 -5.00 26.30
C THR A 261 20.64 -4.97 27.01
N ALA A 262 21.71 -5.44 26.37
CA ALA A 262 23.08 -5.33 26.85
C ALA A 262 23.81 -4.08 26.32
N VAL A 263 23.11 -3.13 25.68
CA VAL A 263 23.75 -1.92 25.17
C VAL A 263 24.24 -1.05 26.32
N ILE A 264 25.45 -0.51 26.17
CA ILE A 264 25.98 0.52 27.04
C ILE A 264 25.72 1.86 26.36
N LEU A 265 24.98 2.75 27.02
CA LEU A 265 24.77 4.10 26.53
C LEU A 265 26.11 4.83 26.51
N SER A 266 26.44 5.52 25.42
CA SER A 266 27.64 6.36 25.37
C SER A 266 27.42 7.60 24.50
N TRP A 267 28.24 8.62 24.73
CA TRP A 267 28.14 9.90 24.04
C TRP A 267 29.53 10.50 23.86
N GLU A 268 29.65 11.42 22.92
CA GLU A 268 30.81 12.27 22.81
C GLU A 268 30.72 13.49 23.73
N ALA A 269 31.88 13.87 24.27
CA ALA A 269 32.04 15.09 25.04
C ALA A 269 31.77 16.34 24.17
N PRO A 270 31.23 17.43 24.76
CA PRO A 270 31.17 18.73 24.11
C PRO A 270 32.57 19.24 23.75
N THR A 271 32.72 19.83 22.57
CA THR A 271 33.99 20.41 22.10
C THR A 271 34.27 21.79 22.69
N ALA A 272 33.23 22.48 23.18
CA ALA A 272 33.30 23.84 23.71
C ALA A 272 33.43 23.93 25.24
N VAL A 273 33.45 22.80 25.97
CA VAL A 273 33.55 22.77 27.44
C VAL A 273 34.82 22.05 27.87
N SER A 274 35.63 22.70 28.71
CA SER A 274 36.87 22.11 29.23
C SER A 274 36.62 21.40 30.57
N ASN A 275 36.96 20.11 30.64
CA ASN A 275 36.76 19.24 31.81
C ASN A 275 35.30 19.17 32.32
N PRO A 276 34.31 18.89 31.45
CA PRO A 276 32.92 18.69 31.87
C PRO A 276 32.76 17.47 32.80
N THR A 277 31.70 17.48 33.61
CA THR A 277 31.10 16.27 34.18
C THR A 277 29.66 16.13 33.69
N TYR A 278 29.05 14.96 33.84
CA TYR A 278 27.78 14.63 33.20
C TYR A 278 26.73 14.15 34.21
N ASN A 279 25.49 14.60 34.05
CA ASN A 279 24.34 14.04 34.73
C ASN A 279 23.55 13.21 33.71
N VAL A 280 23.31 11.95 34.02
CA VAL A 280 22.61 10.99 33.15
C VAL A 280 21.17 10.88 33.61
N TYR A 281 20.25 11.21 32.73
CA TYR A 281 18.81 11.03 32.92
C TYR A 281 18.31 9.91 32.02
N PHE A 282 17.48 9.01 32.54
CA PHE A 282 17.00 7.82 31.84
C PHE A 282 15.57 7.46 32.29
N GLY A 283 14.78 6.85 31.41
CA GLY A 283 13.43 6.37 31.72
C GLY A 283 12.64 5.92 30.49
N THR A 284 11.38 5.54 30.69
CA THR A 284 10.43 5.14 29.62
C THR A 284 9.42 6.25 29.27
N ASP A 285 9.49 7.40 29.95
CA ASP A 285 8.71 8.60 29.67
C ASP A 285 9.65 9.78 29.40
N GLY A 286 9.69 10.25 28.15
CA GLY A 286 10.55 11.36 27.72
C GLY A 286 10.28 12.69 28.43
N ASN A 287 9.10 12.87 29.03
CA ASN A 287 8.74 14.07 29.80
C ASN A 287 9.10 13.97 31.28
N ALA A 288 9.41 12.76 31.77
CA ALA A 288 9.62 12.48 33.19
C ALA A 288 10.83 11.55 33.42
N LEU A 289 12.00 11.96 32.92
CA LEU A 289 13.24 11.20 33.13
C LEU A 289 13.71 11.21 34.59
N THR A 290 14.25 10.08 35.04
CA THR A 290 14.88 9.95 36.37
C THR A 290 16.38 10.25 36.26
N LEU A 291 16.94 10.96 37.24
CA LEU A 291 18.39 11.18 37.35
C LEU A 291 19.04 9.90 37.88
N GLU A 292 19.76 9.19 37.01
CA GLU A 292 20.39 7.91 37.32
C GLU A 292 21.86 8.06 37.77
N SER A 293 22.55 9.09 37.28
CA SER A 293 23.94 9.38 37.64
C SER A 293 24.19 10.88 37.68
N GLU A 294 24.87 11.38 38.71
CA GLU A 294 25.15 12.80 38.88
C GLU A 294 26.67 13.05 38.89
N GLY A 295 27.13 13.99 38.05
CA GLY A 295 28.50 14.48 38.05
C GLY A 295 29.57 13.47 37.62
N GLN A 296 29.25 12.49 36.78
CA GLN A 296 30.22 11.50 36.32
C GLN A 296 31.21 12.07 35.30
N THR A 297 32.42 11.51 35.24
CA THR A 297 33.44 11.86 34.23
C THR A 297 33.43 10.94 33.02
N GLU A 298 32.88 9.73 33.18
CA GLU A 298 32.80 8.74 32.11
C GLU A 298 31.77 9.16 31.06
N LEU A 299 32.08 8.82 29.80
CA LEU A 299 31.25 9.08 28.62
C LEU A 299 30.29 7.91 28.31
N SER A 300 29.96 7.12 29.33
CA SER A 300 29.09 5.96 29.18
C SER A 300 28.27 5.69 30.44
N TYR A 301 27.16 5.00 30.27
CA TYR A 301 26.26 4.56 31.33
C TYR A 301 25.67 3.20 30.94
N ASP A 302 25.62 2.27 31.89
CA ASP A 302 25.10 0.91 31.70
C ASP A 302 23.68 0.83 32.30
N PRO A 303 22.61 0.94 31.48
CA PRO A 303 21.24 0.92 31.95
C PRO A 303 20.74 -0.51 32.18
N ASN A 304 19.78 -0.68 33.08
CA ASN A 304 18.99 -1.92 33.11
C ASN A 304 17.84 -1.80 32.11
N LEU A 305 17.82 -2.69 31.11
CA LEU A 305 16.87 -2.63 30.01
C LEU A 305 15.98 -3.88 29.98
N GLU A 306 14.68 -3.64 29.87
CA GLU A 306 13.67 -4.62 29.47
C GLU A 306 13.58 -4.72 27.95
N PHE A 307 13.20 -5.89 27.44
CA PHE A 307 12.94 -6.13 26.01
C PHE A 307 11.66 -5.41 25.53
N ALA A 308 11.55 -5.18 24.22
CA ALA A 308 10.39 -4.58 23.56
C ALA A 308 9.89 -3.26 24.21
N THR A 309 10.83 -2.44 24.69
CA THR A 309 10.51 -1.24 25.48
C THR A 309 11.15 0.00 24.85
N GLN A 310 10.40 1.09 24.75
CA GLN A 310 10.90 2.41 24.35
C GLN A 310 11.56 3.09 25.56
N TYR A 311 12.79 3.56 25.38
CA TYR A 311 13.55 4.32 26.37
C TYR A 311 13.88 5.72 25.88
N TYR A 312 14.00 6.63 26.82
CA TYR A 312 14.39 8.02 26.64
C TYR A 312 15.53 8.34 27.59
N TRP A 313 16.48 9.15 27.14
CA TRP A 313 17.64 9.50 27.92
C TRP A 313 18.22 10.85 27.53
N ARG A 314 18.88 11.51 28.48
CA ARG A 314 19.41 12.86 28.31
C ARG A 314 20.69 13.01 29.12
N ILE A 315 21.67 13.71 28.56
CA ILE A 315 22.94 13.99 29.23
C ILE A 315 23.10 15.48 29.46
N ASP A 316 22.92 15.93 30.71
CA ASP A 316 23.20 17.32 31.08
C ASP A 316 24.71 17.49 31.34
N VAL A 317 25.30 18.52 30.74
CA VAL A 317 26.73 18.82 30.85
C VAL A 317 26.96 19.85 31.95
N ASN A 318 27.68 19.46 33.00
CA ASN A 318 28.17 20.35 34.03
C ASN A 318 29.47 21.02 33.57
N ASP A 319 29.38 22.29 33.18
CA ASP A 319 30.50 23.15 32.79
C ASP A 319 31.09 23.84 34.02
N PRO A 320 32.36 23.56 34.39
CA PRO A 320 32.99 24.19 35.55
C PRO A 320 33.26 25.70 35.38
N ASN A 321 33.27 26.21 34.15
CA ASN A 321 33.32 27.63 33.78
C ASN A 321 34.19 28.51 34.71
N GLY A 322 35.45 28.10 34.92
CA GLY A 322 36.43 28.87 35.69
C GLY A 322 36.07 29.14 37.16
N GLY A 323 35.20 28.33 37.77
CA GLY A 323 34.76 28.48 39.17
C GLY A 323 33.34 29.03 39.35
N ASN A 324 32.59 29.24 38.27
CA ASN A 324 31.16 29.57 38.31
C ASN A 324 30.36 28.52 37.50
N PRO A 325 30.05 27.36 38.11
CA PRO A 325 29.49 26.22 37.40
C PRO A 325 28.17 26.55 36.69
N VAL A 326 28.02 26.08 35.46
CA VAL A 326 26.80 26.18 34.67
C VAL A 326 26.42 24.76 34.24
N ILE A 327 25.14 24.41 34.35
CA ILE A 327 24.62 23.15 33.79
C ILE A 327 23.98 23.49 32.45
N HIS A 328 24.44 22.84 31.39
CA HIS A 328 23.81 22.88 30.07
C HIS A 328 22.94 21.64 29.94
N THR A 329 21.62 21.83 29.93
CA THR A 329 20.66 20.73 29.76
C THR A 329 20.85 20.08 28.39
N GLY A 330 20.98 18.75 28.37
CA GLY A 330 21.26 17.98 27.14
C GLY A 330 20.07 17.82 26.21
N LEU A 331 20.34 17.27 25.03
CA LEU A 331 19.32 16.82 24.08
C LEU A 331 18.61 15.56 24.61
N LEU A 332 17.31 15.45 24.36
CA LEU A 332 16.55 14.23 24.64
C LEU A 332 16.78 13.24 23.51
N TRP A 333 17.30 12.07 23.84
CA TRP A 333 17.51 10.94 22.93
C TRP A 333 16.57 9.80 23.26
N THR A 334 16.27 8.97 22.28
CA THR A 334 15.37 7.83 22.44
C THR A 334 15.84 6.61 21.64
N PHE A 335 15.49 5.41 22.10
CA PHE A 335 15.70 4.16 21.37
C PHE A 335 14.73 3.09 21.87
N SER A 336 14.48 2.04 21.08
CA SER A 336 13.68 0.89 21.51
C SER A 336 14.54 -0.39 21.59
N THR A 337 14.30 -1.21 22.60
CA THR A 337 14.93 -2.53 22.70
C THR A 337 14.19 -3.55 21.85
N GLY A 338 14.93 -4.39 21.11
CA GLY A 338 14.35 -5.45 20.30
C GLY A 338 13.67 -6.50 21.18
N GLY A 339 12.62 -7.14 20.68
CA GLY A 339 12.00 -8.30 21.34
C GLY A 339 11.45 -9.34 20.37
N LYS A 340 11.46 -9.07 19.07
CA LYS A 340 10.92 -9.93 18.02
C LYS A 340 11.99 -10.20 16.98
N ALA A 341 11.88 -11.31 16.27
CA ALA A 341 12.69 -11.57 15.09
C ALA A 341 12.41 -10.48 14.03
N TYR A 342 13.41 -10.11 13.25
CA TYR A 342 13.35 -9.02 12.27
C TYR A 342 14.14 -9.37 11.01
N ASN A 343 14.09 -8.51 9.98
CA ASN A 343 14.71 -8.76 8.66
C ASN A 343 14.36 -10.15 8.09
N PRO A 344 13.06 -10.46 7.93
CA PRO A 344 12.62 -11.73 7.36
C PRO A 344 13.06 -11.87 5.89
N SER A 345 13.32 -13.09 5.46
CA SER A 345 13.40 -13.46 4.04
C SER A 345 12.79 -14.86 3.88
N PRO A 346 11.72 -15.03 3.08
CA PRO A 346 11.06 -14.00 2.28
C PRO A 346 10.38 -12.89 3.08
N GLU A 347 10.49 -11.65 2.60
CA GLU A 347 9.91 -10.44 3.21
C GLU A 347 8.38 -10.42 3.11
N PHE A 348 7.73 -9.51 3.84
CA PHE A 348 6.26 -9.40 3.83
C PHE A 348 5.72 -9.06 2.43
N LYS A 349 4.80 -9.91 1.96
CA LYS A 349 4.22 -9.90 0.61
C LYS A 349 5.25 -10.06 -0.51
N GLU A 350 6.43 -10.63 -0.23
CA GLU A 350 7.41 -10.90 -1.28
C GLU A 350 6.85 -11.89 -2.31
N THR A 351 7.07 -11.59 -3.59
CA THR A 351 6.85 -12.56 -4.67
C THR A 351 8.15 -13.29 -4.93
N VAL A 352 8.25 -14.54 -4.51
CA VAL A 352 9.50 -15.31 -4.61
C VAL A 352 9.61 -15.95 -5.99
N VAL A 353 10.41 -15.35 -6.87
CA VAL A 353 10.78 -15.95 -8.17
C VAL A 353 11.99 -16.86 -7.96
N ALA A 354 11.76 -18.18 -7.96
CA ALA A 354 12.85 -19.14 -7.86
C ALA A 354 13.79 -19.01 -9.07
N ASN A 355 15.08 -18.76 -8.82
CA ASN A 355 16.11 -18.60 -9.86
C ASN A 355 16.20 -19.81 -10.82
N ASN A 356 16.37 -19.50 -12.10
CA ASN A 356 16.76 -20.37 -13.22
C ASN A 356 15.75 -21.42 -13.72
N VAL A 357 15.30 -21.17 -14.96
CA VAL A 357 14.92 -22.18 -15.97
C VAL A 357 14.00 -23.28 -15.45
N LEU A 358 12.70 -23.08 -15.62
CA LEU A 358 11.72 -24.16 -15.54
C LEU A 358 11.98 -25.18 -16.65
N THR A 359 12.87 -26.12 -16.38
CA THR A 359 12.77 -27.44 -16.99
C THR A 359 11.89 -28.31 -16.10
N GLN A 360 11.26 -29.28 -16.76
CA GLN A 360 10.12 -30.10 -16.39
C GLN A 360 10.10 -30.77 -14.99
N ASP A 361 11.09 -30.58 -14.10
CA ASP A 361 11.30 -31.38 -12.88
C ASP A 361 11.65 -30.62 -11.58
N THR A 362 11.60 -29.29 -11.49
CA THR A 362 11.91 -28.58 -10.23
C THR A 362 10.66 -28.13 -9.45
N VAL A 363 10.39 -28.80 -8.33
CA VAL A 363 9.58 -28.28 -7.21
C VAL A 363 10.33 -27.07 -6.64
N SER A 364 9.69 -25.91 -6.48
CA SER A 364 10.30 -24.78 -5.78
C SER A 364 10.38 -25.11 -4.28
N SER A 365 11.56 -24.88 -3.70
CA SER A 365 11.74 -24.95 -2.26
C SER A 365 12.13 -23.58 -1.74
N VAL A 366 11.40 -23.08 -0.75
CA VAL A 366 11.68 -21.80 -0.09
C VAL A 366 12.33 -22.08 1.25
N SER A 367 13.37 -21.33 1.60
CA SER A 367 13.91 -21.34 2.96
C SER A 367 13.56 -20.00 3.59
N LEU A 368 13.05 -20.06 4.81
CA LEU A 368 12.82 -18.90 5.65
C LEU A 368 14.12 -18.55 6.34
N SER A 369 14.41 -17.27 6.50
CA SER A 369 15.50 -16.77 7.32
C SER A 369 15.10 -15.47 7.98
N TRP A 370 15.65 -15.20 9.14
CA TRP A 370 15.39 -14.00 9.93
C TRP A 370 16.69 -13.57 10.62
N GLN A 371 16.65 -12.42 11.28
CA GLN A 371 17.63 -12.02 12.26
C GLN A 371 17.01 -12.12 13.65
N ALA A 372 17.78 -12.73 14.55
CA ALA A 372 17.41 -12.93 15.94
C ALA A 372 17.41 -11.59 16.70
N ALA A 373 16.41 -11.33 17.55
CA ALA A 373 16.53 -10.22 18.49
C ALA A 373 17.77 -10.42 19.39
N PRO A 374 18.49 -9.35 19.78
CA PRO A 374 19.65 -9.52 20.65
C PRO A 374 19.25 -10.14 22.00
N GLY A 375 20.00 -11.12 22.49
CA GLY A 375 19.79 -11.71 23.83
C GLY A 375 18.76 -12.85 23.90
N VAL A 376 18.28 -13.34 22.75
CA VAL A 376 17.39 -14.50 22.66
C VAL A 376 18.12 -15.82 22.85
N VAL A 377 17.40 -16.85 23.30
CA VAL A 377 17.96 -18.20 23.54
C VAL A 377 17.43 -19.27 22.58
N SER A 378 16.25 -19.08 22.00
CA SER A 378 15.67 -19.96 20.97
C SER A 378 14.57 -19.26 20.17
N HIS A 379 14.21 -19.86 19.02
CA HIS A 379 13.17 -19.37 18.10
C HIS A 379 12.05 -20.40 17.98
N GLU A 380 10.78 -20.01 18.11
CA GLU A 380 9.64 -20.88 17.81
C GLU A 380 9.09 -20.57 16.41
N VAL A 381 9.13 -21.55 15.51
CA VAL A 381 8.80 -21.35 14.10
C VAL A 381 7.36 -21.76 13.79
N TYR A 382 6.63 -20.91 13.06
CA TYR A 382 5.27 -21.18 12.60
C TYR A 382 5.16 -20.93 11.10
N PHE A 383 4.52 -21.83 10.35
CA PHE A 383 4.37 -21.71 8.89
C PHE A 383 3.10 -22.42 8.39
N GLY A 384 2.29 -21.72 7.61
CA GLY A 384 1.01 -22.19 7.07
C GLY A 384 0.53 -21.38 5.86
N THR A 385 -0.70 -21.63 5.40
CA THR A 385 -1.34 -20.93 4.27
C THR A 385 -2.53 -20.07 4.70
N ASN A 386 -2.86 -20.07 5.98
CA ASN A 386 -3.92 -19.24 6.57
C ASN A 386 -3.29 -18.30 7.62
N PHE A 387 -3.62 -17.02 7.53
CA PHE A 387 -3.09 -15.98 8.41
C PHE A 387 -3.49 -16.21 9.88
N ASP A 388 -4.76 -16.49 10.14
CA ASP A 388 -5.31 -16.63 11.49
C ASP A 388 -4.82 -17.88 12.20
N ASP A 389 -4.61 -18.98 11.47
CA ASP A 389 -3.99 -20.19 11.99
C ASP A 389 -2.55 -19.92 12.44
N VAL A 390 -1.77 -19.22 11.60
CA VAL A 390 -0.39 -18.82 11.94
C VAL A 390 -0.39 -17.79 13.06
N ASN A 391 -1.39 -16.91 13.15
CA ASN A 391 -1.52 -15.91 14.21
C ASN A 391 -1.90 -16.52 15.56
N SER A 392 -2.80 -17.49 15.59
CA SER A 392 -3.33 -18.07 16.83
C SER A 392 -2.48 -19.20 17.39
N ALA A 393 -1.70 -19.90 16.55
CA ALA A 393 -0.88 -21.02 16.97
C ALA A 393 0.14 -20.68 18.07
N ASP A 394 0.37 -21.63 18.97
CA ASP A 394 1.41 -21.62 20.01
C ASP A 394 2.17 -22.97 20.05
N THR A 395 3.08 -23.15 21.01
CA THR A 395 3.90 -24.39 21.09
C THR A 395 3.12 -25.66 21.43
N SER A 396 1.80 -25.56 21.66
CA SER A 396 0.90 -26.70 21.85
C SER A 396 0.14 -27.10 20.59
N ASP A 397 0.27 -26.34 19.49
CA ASP A 397 -0.36 -26.64 18.20
C ASP A 397 0.03 -28.03 17.67
N THR A 398 -0.98 -28.81 17.28
CA THR A 398 -0.82 -30.14 16.66
C THR A 398 -1.31 -30.20 15.21
N THR A 399 -1.78 -29.08 14.66
CA THR A 399 -2.30 -29.00 13.27
C THR A 399 -1.17 -29.01 12.24
N GLY A 400 0.06 -28.75 12.70
CA GLY A 400 1.25 -28.72 11.85
C GLY A 400 1.64 -27.31 11.43
N ILE A 401 0.99 -26.27 11.97
CA ILE A 401 1.39 -24.87 11.81
C ILE A 401 2.67 -24.61 12.60
N TYR A 402 2.75 -25.10 13.85
CA TYR A 402 3.96 -25.06 14.64
C TYR A 402 5.01 -26.04 14.09
N LYS A 403 6.19 -25.50 13.78
CA LYS A 403 7.29 -26.20 13.12
C LYS A 403 8.42 -26.64 14.05
N GLY A 404 8.33 -26.25 15.33
CA GLY A 404 9.29 -26.59 16.36
C GLY A 404 10.23 -25.45 16.72
N SER A 405 10.95 -25.66 17.83
CA SER A 405 11.96 -24.74 18.36
C SER A 405 13.30 -24.89 17.63
N GLN A 406 13.97 -23.77 17.33
CA GLN A 406 15.32 -23.67 16.77
C GLN A 406 16.27 -23.04 17.79
N GLY A 407 17.56 -23.39 17.75
CA GLY A 407 18.56 -22.77 18.63
C GLY A 407 18.84 -21.31 18.26
N VAL A 408 19.40 -20.52 19.18
CA VAL A 408 19.71 -19.09 18.92
C VAL A 408 20.50 -18.82 17.63
N GLU A 409 21.42 -19.72 17.25
CA GLU A 409 22.25 -19.61 16.03
C GLU A 409 21.52 -20.06 14.74
N ASP A 410 20.37 -20.71 14.88
CA ASP A 410 19.61 -21.32 13.78
C ASP A 410 18.56 -20.33 13.24
N THR A 411 19.02 -19.26 12.60
CA THR A 411 18.15 -18.19 12.07
C THR A 411 17.61 -18.47 10.66
N ASN A 412 17.39 -19.74 10.35
CA ASN A 412 16.80 -20.20 9.10
C ASN A 412 15.96 -21.46 9.30
N TYR A 413 14.96 -21.65 8.45
CA TYR A 413 14.07 -22.80 8.47
C TYR A 413 13.67 -23.23 7.05
N GLY A 414 13.94 -24.49 6.69
CA GLY A 414 13.67 -25.04 5.36
C GLY A 414 14.74 -26.05 4.93
N PRO A 415 14.76 -26.48 3.65
CA PRO A 415 13.87 -26.07 2.57
C PRO A 415 12.43 -26.55 2.75
N LEU A 416 11.46 -25.67 2.55
CA LEU A 416 10.02 -25.94 2.55
C LEU A 416 9.53 -26.18 1.14
N THR A 417 8.80 -27.27 0.94
CA THR A 417 8.08 -27.50 -0.31
C THR A 417 6.88 -26.57 -0.40
N VAL A 418 6.87 -25.73 -1.44
CA VAL A 418 5.81 -24.77 -1.69
C VAL A 418 5.14 -25.05 -3.04
N LYS A 419 3.89 -24.66 -3.17
CA LYS A 419 3.11 -24.72 -4.40
C LYS A 419 3.07 -23.33 -5.03
N GLY A 420 3.04 -23.26 -6.35
CA GLY A 420 2.74 -22.02 -7.05
C GLY A 420 1.27 -21.64 -6.85
N ASP A 421 0.98 -20.35 -7.02
CA ASP A 421 -0.33 -19.70 -6.83
C ASP A 421 -0.88 -19.83 -5.41
N VAL A 422 0.02 -19.90 -4.42
CA VAL A 422 -0.34 -19.97 -2.99
C VAL A 422 0.41 -18.88 -2.24
N THR A 423 -0.31 -18.18 -1.36
CA THR A 423 0.26 -17.30 -0.34
C THR A 423 0.52 -18.11 0.93
N TYR A 424 1.74 -18.01 1.43
CA TYR A 424 2.18 -18.62 2.68
C TYR A 424 2.37 -17.55 3.74
N TYR A 425 2.03 -17.88 4.99
CA TYR A 425 2.22 -17.05 6.17
C TYR A 425 3.18 -17.74 7.13
N TRP A 426 4.03 -16.96 7.79
CA TRP A 426 5.00 -17.47 8.73
C TRP A 426 5.34 -16.46 9.82
N ARG A 427 5.77 -16.97 10.97
CA ARG A 427 6.03 -16.17 12.18
C ARG A 427 7.16 -16.82 12.98
N ILE A 428 7.96 -16.00 13.64
CA ILE A 428 9.01 -16.45 14.55
C ILE A 428 8.78 -15.82 15.93
N ASP A 429 8.48 -16.64 16.93
CA ASP A 429 8.43 -16.14 18.31
C ASP A 429 9.81 -16.28 18.96
N GLU A 430 10.31 -15.18 19.50
CA GLU A 430 11.60 -15.13 20.17
C GLU A 430 11.46 -15.52 21.64
N VAL A 431 12.39 -16.34 22.16
CA VAL A 431 12.34 -16.87 23.53
C VAL A 431 13.50 -16.35 24.35
N ASN A 432 13.19 -15.67 25.46
CA ASN A 432 14.14 -15.17 26.45
C ASN A 432 13.62 -15.61 27.83
N GLU A 433 13.99 -16.81 28.32
CA GLU A 433 13.36 -17.41 29.51
C GLU A 433 13.23 -16.42 30.69
N PRO A 434 12.02 -16.26 31.28
CA PRO A 434 10.78 -17.03 31.08
C PRO A 434 9.85 -16.51 29.97
N ASN A 435 10.20 -15.42 29.31
CA ASN A 435 9.32 -14.70 28.39
C ASN A 435 9.40 -15.27 26.96
N ARG A 436 8.26 -15.25 26.28
CA ARG A 436 8.17 -15.50 24.83
C ARG A 436 7.54 -14.28 24.19
N TRP A 437 8.13 -13.84 23.11
CA TRP A 437 7.73 -12.65 22.40
C TRP A 437 7.18 -13.08 21.06
N LYS A 438 5.86 -12.92 20.91
CA LYS A 438 5.17 -13.27 19.68
C LYS A 438 5.72 -12.41 18.53
N GLY A 439 6.17 -13.07 17.47
CA GLY A 439 6.71 -12.40 16.28
C GLY A 439 5.64 -11.72 15.44
N ASP A 440 6.09 -10.89 14.52
CA ASP A 440 5.24 -10.37 13.46
C ASP A 440 4.98 -11.48 12.41
N ILE A 441 3.84 -11.42 11.74
CA ILE A 441 3.46 -12.41 10.73
C ILE A 441 3.90 -11.88 9.37
N TRP A 442 4.77 -12.63 8.73
CA TRP A 442 5.23 -12.38 7.38
C TRP A 442 4.52 -13.28 6.38
N SER A 443 4.50 -12.88 5.12
CA SER A 443 3.86 -13.66 4.07
C SER A 443 4.62 -13.57 2.76
N PHE A 444 4.57 -14.61 1.93
CA PHE A 444 5.08 -14.55 0.57
C PHE A 444 4.17 -15.32 -0.37
N SER A 445 4.18 -14.94 -1.65
CA SER A 445 3.47 -15.63 -2.71
C SER A 445 4.46 -16.27 -3.67
N VAL A 446 4.18 -17.50 -4.08
CA VAL A 446 4.95 -18.18 -5.13
C VAL A 446 4.14 -18.06 -6.41
N PRO A 447 4.52 -17.22 -7.38
CA PRO A 447 3.76 -17.12 -8.62
C PRO A 447 3.87 -18.43 -9.40
N PHE A 448 2.75 -18.93 -9.91
CA PHE A 448 2.75 -20.11 -10.78
C PHE A 448 2.97 -19.70 -12.23
N TYR A 449 4.20 -19.84 -12.72
CA TYR A 449 4.47 -19.73 -14.15
C TYR A 449 4.59 -21.13 -14.74
N PHE A 450 3.50 -21.69 -15.25
CA PHE A 450 3.60 -22.88 -16.10
C PHE A 450 3.91 -22.44 -17.53
N TYR A 451 5.20 -22.25 -17.86
CA TYR A 451 5.60 -21.96 -19.24
C TYR A 451 5.52 -23.23 -20.10
N SER A 452 4.31 -23.57 -20.53
CA SER A 452 4.05 -24.42 -21.68
C SER A 452 3.10 -23.72 -22.66
N GLY A 453 3.36 -22.44 -22.90
CA GLY A 453 2.60 -21.57 -23.81
C GLY A 453 3.48 -20.93 -24.88
N GLU A 454 2.85 -20.17 -25.77
CA GLU A 454 3.49 -19.32 -26.76
C GLU A 454 3.04 -17.88 -26.50
N ASP A 455 3.97 -17.04 -26.07
CA ASP A 455 3.80 -15.60 -25.80
C ASP A 455 4.49 -14.73 -26.87
N PHE A 456 5.07 -15.35 -27.91
CA PHE A 456 5.75 -14.70 -29.03
C PHE A 456 6.98 -13.82 -28.68
N GLU A 457 7.34 -13.71 -27.40
CA GLU A 457 8.45 -12.88 -26.91
C GLU A 457 9.83 -13.42 -27.32
N ALA A 458 9.92 -14.73 -27.53
CA ALA A 458 11.17 -15.37 -27.94
C ALA A 458 11.63 -15.00 -29.37
N TYR A 459 10.76 -14.40 -30.19
CA TYR A 459 11.06 -14.10 -31.58
C TYR A 459 11.55 -12.66 -31.76
N GLY A 460 12.78 -12.50 -32.25
CA GLY A 460 13.30 -11.15 -32.59
C GLY A 460 12.92 -10.62 -33.98
N LYS A 461 12.21 -11.42 -34.81
CA LYS A 461 11.75 -11.04 -36.16
C LYS A 461 10.85 -12.12 -36.79
N THR A 462 10.03 -11.71 -37.75
CA THR A 462 9.08 -12.58 -38.50
C THR A 462 9.70 -13.85 -39.08
N THR A 463 10.95 -13.83 -39.54
CA THR A 463 11.57 -15.05 -40.10
C THR A 463 11.75 -16.16 -39.06
N TYR A 464 12.00 -15.79 -37.79
CA TYR A 464 12.16 -16.77 -36.71
C TYR A 464 10.82 -17.31 -36.23
N LEU A 465 9.80 -16.45 -36.16
CA LEU A 465 8.42 -16.88 -35.97
C LEU A 465 8.03 -17.93 -37.02
N ARG A 466 8.31 -17.65 -38.30
CA ARG A 466 8.00 -18.56 -39.41
C ARG A 466 8.84 -19.85 -39.45
N ASP A 467 9.90 -19.96 -38.66
CA ASP A 467 10.63 -21.23 -38.53
C ASP A 467 9.85 -22.24 -37.65
N VAL A 468 9.04 -21.73 -36.72
CA VAL A 468 8.21 -22.51 -35.78
C VAL A 468 6.76 -22.62 -36.26
N TRP A 469 6.18 -21.49 -36.69
CA TRP A 469 4.81 -21.37 -37.17
C TRP A 469 4.78 -21.29 -38.70
N LYS A 470 4.23 -22.32 -39.35
CA LYS A 470 4.20 -22.43 -40.80
C LYS A 470 2.90 -21.88 -41.37
N ASP A 471 2.98 -20.98 -42.34
CA ASP A 471 1.85 -20.27 -42.96
C ASP A 471 1.67 -20.67 -44.44
N GLY A 472 0.70 -20.05 -45.13
CA GLY A 472 0.37 -20.33 -46.52
C GLY A 472 1.50 -20.05 -47.52
N THR A 473 2.55 -19.34 -47.10
CA THR A 473 3.72 -19.05 -47.93
C THR A 473 4.76 -20.19 -47.93
N ASP A 474 4.62 -21.17 -47.03
CA ASP A 474 5.47 -22.35 -46.97
C ASP A 474 5.20 -23.37 -48.10
N VAL A 475 6.25 -24.10 -48.50
CA VAL A 475 6.20 -25.06 -49.60
C VAL A 475 5.20 -26.19 -49.31
N ASN A 476 4.17 -26.33 -50.16
CA ASN A 476 3.07 -27.29 -50.06
C ASN A 476 2.04 -27.03 -48.94
N ASN A 477 1.97 -25.82 -48.36
CA ASN A 477 0.91 -25.47 -47.39
C ASN A 477 -0.31 -24.81 -48.08
N ASN A 478 -0.09 -23.96 -49.10
CA ASN A 478 -1.10 -23.41 -50.05
C ASN A 478 -2.42 -22.83 -49.47
N THR A 479 -2.51 -22.59 -48.15
CA THR A 479 -3.64 -21.93 -47.51
C THR A 479 -3.59 -20.40 -47.71
N GLY A 480 -4.67 -19.70 -47.40
CA GLY A 480 -4.76 -18.23 -47.47
C GLY A 480 -4.05 -17.48 -46.33
N SER A 481 -3.27 -18.15 -45.48
CA SER A 481 -2.69 -17.55 -44.27
C SER A 481 -1.34 -16.85 -44.52
N ILE A 482 -1.12 -15.70 -43.89
CA ILE A 482 0.19 -15.02 -43.80
C ILE A 482 0.39 -14.56 -42.36
N ILE A 483 1.57 -14.82 -41.78
CA ILE A 483 1.90 -14.35 -40.42
C ILE A 483 3.08 -13.39 -40.35
N GLU A 484 2.99 -12.41 -39.46
CA GLU A 484 4.06 -11.44 -39.19
C GLU A 484 4.24 -11.24 -37.68
N LEU A 485 5.48 -11.03 -37.25
CA LEU A 485 5.73 -10.63 -35.87
C LEU A 485 5.44 -9.14 -35.71
N GLN A 486 4.56 -8.80 -34.79
CA GLN A 486 4.21 -7.43 -34.47
C GLN A 486 4.94 -7.01 -33.19
N THR A 487 5.75 -5.94 -33.26
CA THR A 487 6.63 -5.49 -32.16
C THR A 487 6.33 -4.06 -31.72
N ASP A 488 5.27 -3.45 -32.27
CA ASP A 488 4.89 -2.06 -32.04
C ASP A 488 3.83 -2.01 -30.93
N ASN A 489 4.31 -1.87 -29.69
CA ASN A 489 3.50 -1.73 -28.48
C ASN A 489 2.80 -0.36 -28.36
N THR A 490 3.00 0.56 -29.32
CA THR A 490 2.26 1.83 -29.34
C THR A 490 0.83 1.69 -29.86
N LYS A 491 0.46 0.50 -30.32
CA LYS A 491 -0.87 0.11 -30.77
C LYS A 491 -1.44 -0.97 -29.85
N PRO A 492 -2.77 -1.07 -29.69
CA PRO A 492 -3.42 -2.03 -28.78
C PRO A 492 -3.37 -3.49 -29.26
N VAL A 493 -2.39 -3.86 -30.09
CA VAL A 493 -2.30 -5.15 -30.78
C VAL A 493 -1.25 -6.09 -30.17
N VAL A 494 -0.75 -5.77 -28.98
CA VAL A 494 0.03 -6.65 -28.09
C VAL A 494 -0.75 -6.75 -26.78
N HIS A 495 -0.93 -7.96 -26.24
CA HIS A 495 -1.76 -8.19 -25.05
C HIS A 495 -0.92 -8.01 -23.78
N GLU A 496 0.15 -8.80 -23.65
CA GLU A 496 1.16 -8.70 -22.61
C GLU A 496 2.56 -8.71 -23.26
N GLY A 497 3.57 -8.16 -22.60
CA GLY A 497 4.94 -8.15 -23.15
C GLY A 497 5.17 -7.12 -24.27
N HIS A 498 5.93 -7.50 -25.30
CA HIS A 498 6.41 -6.64 -26.37
C HIS A 498 5.98 -7.09 -27.77
N ASN A 499 5.61 -8.36 -27.96
CA ASN A 499 5.40 -8.96 -29.26
C ASN A 499 4.08 -9.72 -29.33
N SER A 500 3.45 -9.71 -30.51
CA SER A 500 2.32 -10.59 -30.81
C SER A 500 2.43 -11.15 -32.23
N MET A 501 1.61 -12.13 -32.57
CA MET A 501 1.51 -12.66 -33.93
C MET A 501 0.36 -11.98 -34.68
N LYS A 502 0.69 -11.20 -35.72
CA LYS A 502 -0.28 -10.75 -36.71
C LYS A 502 -0.59 -11.89 -37.67
N PHE A 503 -1.87 -12.23 -37.82
CA PHE A 503 -2.39 -13.24 -38.74
C PHE A 503 -3.27 -12.56 -39.79
N GLU A 504 -2.95 -12.72 -41.07
CA GLU A 504 -3.83 -12.36 -42.19
C GLU A 504 -4.46 -13.63 -42.79
N TYR A 505 -5.78 -13.62 -42.97
CA TYR A 505 -6.52 -14.71 -43.63
C TYR A 505 -7.16 -14.22 -44.93
N ASP A 506 -7.10 -15.04 -45.99
CA ASP A 506 -7.80 -14.84 -47.26
C ASP A 506 -8.39 -16.15 -47.79
N ASN A 507 -9.68 -16.34 -47.53
CA ASN A 507 -10.41 -17.55 -47.91
C ASN A 507 -11.10 -17.43 -49.29
N SER A 508 -10.79 -16.40 -50.07
CA SER A 508 -11.43 -16.17 -51.37
C SER A 508 -11.03 -17.19 -52.46
N GLY A 509 -9.95 -17.95 -52.25
CA GLY A 509 -9.33 -18.84 -53.24
C GLY A 509 -8.58 -18.09 -54.35
N SER A 510 -8.33 -16.79 -54.16
CA SER A 510 -7.60 -15.94 -55.10
C SER A 510 -6.15 -16.40 -55.25
N GLY A 511 -5.61 -16.36 -56.47
CA GLY A 511 -4.21 -16.72 -56.70
C GLY A 511 -3.87 -18.22 -56.61
N GLY A 512 -4.87 -19.10 -56.47
CA GLY A 512 -4.68 -20.56 -56.42
C GLY A 512 -4.43 -21.11 -55.01
N THR A 513 -4.74 -20.33 -53.97
CA THR A 513 -4.80 -20.79 -52.58
C THR A 513 -6.07 -21.60 -52.31
N GLU A 514 -6.04 -22.42 -51.27
CA GLU A 514 -7.22 -23.11 -50.77
C GLU A 514 -8.20 -22.10 -50.14
N CYS A 515 -9.50 -22.38 -50.14
CA CYS A 515 -10.52 -21.47 -49.58
C CYS A 515 -10.62 -21.55 -48.04
N TYR A 516 -9.49 -21.70 -47.36
CA TYR A 516 -9.32 -21.60 -45.91
C TYR A 516 -7.90 -21.11 -45.61
N SER A 517 -7.70 -20.58 -44.41
CA SER A 517 -6.41 -20.05 -43.95
C SER A 517 -6.02 -20.77 -42.68
N GLU A 518 -4.86 -21.43 -42.65
CA GLU A 518 -4.41 -22.22 -41.49
C GLU A 518 -2.90 -22.11 -41.35
N ILE A 519 -2.45 -21.87 -40.11
CA ILE A 519 -1.05 -21.95 -39.71
C ILE A 519 -0.80 -23.19 -38.86
N ARG A 520 0.45 -23.65 -38.82
CA ARG A 520 0.88 -24.78 -37.99
C ARG A 520 2.07 -24.43 -37.11
N GLY A 521 1.86 -24.37 -35.81
CA GLY A 521 2.91 -24.27 -34.79
C GLY A 521 3.38 -25.64 -34.32
N LYS A 522 4.69 -25.80 -34.13
CA LYS A 522 5.28 -27.04 -33.58
C LYS A 522 5.39 -26.95 -32.06
N CYS A 523 4.84 -27.94 -31.35
CA CYS A 523 4.90 -27.98 -29.90
C CYS A 523 6.30 -28.40 -29.40
N ILE A 524 6.87 -27.61 -28.49
CA ILE A 524 8.11 -27.94 -27.78
C ILE A 524 7.80 -28.85 -26.58
N VAL A 525 6.75 -28.49 -25.82
CA VAL A 525 6.20 -29.32 -24.73
C VAL A 525 5.07 -30.17 -25.29
N LYS A 526 5.21 -31.50 -25.21
CA LYS A 526 4.26 -32.44 -25.83
C LYS A 526 3.24 -33.05 -24.88
N ASN A 527 3.58 -33.19 -23.59
CA ASN A 527 2.68 -33.80 -22.62
C ASN A 527 1.90 -32.72 -21.89
N TRP A 528 0.68 -32.48 -22.35
CA TRP A 528 -0.27 -31.48 -21.86
C TRP A 528 -1.18 -32.03 -20.76
N THR A 529 -0.88 -33.22 -20.22
CA THR A 529 -1.59 -33.80 -19.05
C THR A 529 -0.78 -33.70 -17.75
N LYS A 530 0.47 -33.24 -17.83
CA LYS A 530 1.30 -33.04 -16.65
C LYS A 530 0.75 -31.89 -15.81
N TYR A 531 0.91 -32.01 -14.50
CA TYR A 531 0.48 -30.99 -13.55
C TYR A 531 -1.02 -30.69 -13.62
N ASP A 532 -1.86 -31.67 -13.95
CA ASP A 532 -3.32 -31.51 -14.01
C ASP A 532 -3.81 -30.36 -14.91
N VAL A 533 -3.08 -30.12 -16.01
CA VAL A 533 -3.51 -29.20 -17.07
C VAL A 533 -4.83 -29.69 -17.69
N ARG A 534 -5.82 -28.80 -17.74
CA ARG A 534 -7.18 -29.09 -18.24
C ARG A 534 -7.64 -28.12 -19.32
N ALA A 535 -7.13 -26.90 -19.37
CA ALA A 535 -7.60 -25.90 -20.29
C ALA A 535 -6.48 -25.28 -21.13
N LEU A 536 -6.85 -24.85 -22.33
CA LEU A 536 -6.05 -24.02 -23.23
C LEU A 536 -6.73 -22.67 -23.37
N THR A 537 -5.96 -21.58 -23.28
CA THR A 537 -6.44 -20.24 -23.63
C THR A 537 -5.74 -19.70 -24.84
N LEU A 538 -6.49 -18.97 -25.67
CA LEU A 538 -5.99 -18.24 -26.81
C LEU A 538 -6.52 -16.80 -26.73
N PHE A 539 -5.63 -15.81 -26.64
CA PHE A 539 -6.03 -14.41 -26.75
C PHE A 539 -5.98 -13.97 -28.21
N PHE A 540 -7.00 -13.24 -28.63
CA PHE A 540 -7.03 -12.67 -29.98
C PHE A 540 -7.65 -11.27 -30.00
N TYR A 541 -7.23 -10.48 -30.99
CA TYR A 541 -7.68 -9.10 -31.20
C TYR A 541 -8.12 -8.93 -32.65
N GLY A 542 -9.37 -8.53 -32.85
CA GLY A 542 -10.01 -8.36 -34.15
C GLY A 542 -9.73 -7.01 -34.84
N GLN A 543 -10.25 -6.84 -36.05
CA GLN A 543 -10.29 -5.55 -36.74
C GLN A 543 -11.64 -5.32 -37.37
N GLN A 544 -12.19 -4.10 -37.25
CA GLN A 544 -13.50 -3.75 -37.80
C GLN A 544 -13.64 -3.97 -39.32
N SER A 545 -12.53 -4.04 -40.05
CA SER A 545 -12.51 -4.32 -41.50
C SER A 545 -12.61 -5.80 -41.86
N ASN A 546 -12.61 -6.69 -40.87
CA ASN A 546 -12.65 -8.13 -41.10
C ASN A 546 -13.98 -8.53 -41.75
N THR A 547 -13.90 -9.51 -42.65
CA THR A 547 -15.09 -10.30 -43.03
C THR A 547 -15.03 -11.57 -42.19
N PRO A 548 -15.84 -11.71 -41.13
CA PRO A 548 -15.71 -12.82 -40.18
C PRO A 548 -15.82 -14.17 -40.86
N GLU A 549 -14.86 -15.04 -40.55
CA GLU A 549 -14.77 -16.43 -40.98
C GLU A 549 -14.67 -17.31 -39.72
N GLN A 550 -15.05 -18.58 -39.80
CA GLN A 550 -15.02 -19.48 -38.64
C GLN A 550 -13.59 -19.61 -38.10
N LEU A 551 -13.29 -18.97 -36.96
CA LEU A 551 -12.03 -19.17 -36.23
C LEU A 551 -12.06 -20.57 -35.59
N TYR A 552 -10.97 -21.30 -35.71
CA TYR A 552 -10.82 -22.63 -35.11
C TYR A 552 -9.37 -22.89 -34.66
N ILE A 553 -9.24 -23.86 -33.74
CA ILE A 553 -7.96 -24.42 -33.32
C ILE A 553 -7.97 -25.93 -33.48
N THR A 554 -6.86 -26.52 -33.91
CA THR A 554 -6.71 -27.98 -34.04
C THR A 554 -5.47 -28.46 -33.31
N LEU A 555 -5.59 -29.52 -32.51
CA LEU A 555 -4.44 -30.22 -31.93
C LEU A 555 -4.13 -31.49 -32.71
N GLU A 556 -2.85 -31.76 -32.91
CA GLU A 556 -2.36 -32.99 -33.54
C GLU A 556 -1.46 -33.79 -32.57
N SER A 557 -1.78 -35.07 -32.40
CA SER A 557 -0.96 -36.04 -31.67
C SER A 557 0.26 -36.50 -32.46
N GLY A 558 1.27 -37.07 -31.79
CA GLY A 558 2.47 -37.55 -32.47
C GLY A 558 2.28 -38.73 -33.42
N ASN A 559 1.15 -39.42 -33.34
CA ASN A 559 0.72 -40.43 -34.29
C ASN A 559 -0.06 -39.86 -35.51
N GLY A 560 -0.31 -38.55 -35.56
CA GLY A 560 -1.03 -37.86 -36.62
C GLY A 560 -2.54 -37.73 -36.43
N ASN A 561 -3.12 -38.18 -35.30
CA ASN A 561 -4.53 -37.93 -34.98
C ASN A 561 -4.75 -36.45 -34.73
N ARG A 562 -5.87 -35.90 -35.23
CA ARG A 562 -6.21 -34.48 -35.11
C ARG A 562 -7.66 -34.29 -34.69
N TRP A 563 -7.91 -33.21 -33.95
CA TRP A 563 -9.26 -32.77 -33.63
C TRP A 563 -9.34 -31.25 -33.57
N THR A 564 -10.46 -30.70 -34.04
CA THR A 564 -10.69 -29.27 -34.22
C THR A 564 -11.81 -28.79 -33.30
N VAL A 565 -11.59 -27.64 -32.66
CA VAL A 565 -12.58 -26.91 -31.86
C VAL A 565 -12.80 -25.55 -32.51
N ASN A 566 -14.07 -25.13 -32.62
CA ASN A 566 -14.50 -23.91 -33.30
C ASN A 566 -14.85 -22.81 -32.29
N TYR A 567 -14.46 -21.56 -32.58
CA TYR A 567 -14.83 -20.40 -31.76
C TYR A 567 -16.32 -20.07 -31.92
N PRO A 568 -17.07 -19.85 -30.83
CA PRO A 568 -18.52 -19.74 -30.89
C PRO A 568 -19.05 -18.37 -31.36
N ASP A 569 -18.39 -17.24 -31.02
CA ASP A 569 -18.88 -15.89 -31.37
C ASP A 569 -18.00 -15.18 -32.39
N LEU A 570 -18.40 -15.17 -33.66
CA LEU A 570 -17.59 -14.57 -34.71
C LEU A 570 -17.69 -13.03 -34.75
N ASN A 571 -18.54 -12.39 -33.93
CA ASN A 571 -18.63 -10.92 -33.89
C ASN A 571 -17.35 -10.30 -33.31
N ASP A 572 -16.75 -10.96 -32.32
CA ASP A 572 -15.50 -10.57 -31.65
C ASP A 572 -14.35 -10.34 -32.64
N LEU A 573 -14.36 -11.03 -33.79
CA LEU A 573 -13.35 -10.84 -34.84
C LEU A 573 -13.37 -9.43 -35.46
N ASN A 574 -14.42 -8.64 -35.24
CA ASN A 574 -14.54 -7.25 -35.71
C ASN A 574 -14.26 -6.21 -34.61
N GLU A 575 -14.00 -6.63 -33.39
CA GLU A 575 -13.86 -5.73 -32.24
C GLU A 575 -12.41 -5.31 -32.04
N HIS A 576 -12.23 -4.11 -31.49
CA HIS A 576 -10.91 -3.51 -31.23
C HIS A 576 -10.54 -3.68 -29.75
N GLU A 577 -10.67 -4.91 -29.26
CA GLU A 577 -10.29 -5.30 -27.91
C GLU A 577 -9.77 -6.74 -27.90
N TRP A 578 -9.10 -7.11 -26.80
CA TRP A 578 -8.60 -8.45 -26.60
C TRP A 578 -9.70 -9.35 -26.04
N HIS A 579 -9.99 -10.42 -26.77
CA HIS A 579 -10.89 -11.49 -26.34
C HIS A 579 -10.07 -12.69 -25.88
N VAL A 580 -10.57 -13.38 -24.86
CA VAL A 580 -9.99 -14.64 -24.37
C VAL A 580 -10.88 -15.80 -24.77
N TRP A 581 -10.32 -16.77 -25.48
CA TRP A 581 -10.99 -18.04 -25.74
C TRP A 581 -10.51 -19.12 -24.78
N ASN A 582 -11.37 -19.53 -23.85
CA ASN A 582 -11.13 -20.68 -22.96
C ASN A 582 -11.60 -21.99 -23.64
N ILE A 583 -10.73 -22.99 -23.72
CA ILE A 583 -11.00 -24.27 -24.38
C ILE A 583 -10.68 -25.42 -23.42
N ASP A 584 -11.64 -26.33 -23.21
CA ASP A 584 -11.40 -27.57 -22.46
C ASP A 584 -10.55 -28.54 -23.29
N LEU A 585 -9.42 -28.99 -22.75
CA LEU A 585 -8.57 -29.97 -23.42
C LEU A 585 -9.28 -31.32 -23.62
N GLN A 586 -10.29 -31.62 -22.81
CA GLN A 586 -11.08 -32.82 -22.95
C GLN A 586 -11.80 -32.88 -24.30
N ASP A 587 -12.18 -31.74 -24.91
CA ASP A 587 -12.77 -31.70 -26.24
C ASP A 587 -11.87 -32.33 -27.31
N PHE A 588 -10.55 -32.12 -27.21
CA PHE A 588 -9.59 -32.75 -28.12
C PHE A 588 -9.37 -34.23 -27.81
N ASN A 589 -9.35 -34.58 -26.52
CA ASN A 589 -9.17 -35.96 -26.08
C ASN A 589 -10.35 -36.85 -26.51
N ASP A 590 -11.58 -36.35 -26.39
CA ASP A 590 -12.81 -36.99 -26.89
C ASP A 590 -12.78 -37.16 -28.41
N GLY A 591 -12.15 -36.20 -29.10
CA GLY A 591 -11.82 -36.26 -30.51
C GLY A 591 -10.72 -37.25 -30.91
N GLY A 592 -10.07 -37.90 -29.94
CA GLY A 592 -9.02 -38.91 -30.16
C GLY A 592 -7.59 -38.35 -30.23
N VAL A 593 -7.36 -37.12 -29.77
CA VAL A 593 -6.03 -36.53 -29.59
C VAL A 593 -5.42 -37.05 -28.29
N ASN A 594 -4.25 -37.69 -28.37
CA ASN A 594 -3.44 -38.05 -27.22
C ASN A 594 -2.72 -36.82 -26.64
N LEU A 595 -3.31 -36.23 -25.61
CA LEU A 595 -2.76 -35.06 -24.90
C LEU A 595 -1.40 -35.33 -24.21
N MET A 596 -0.96 -36.58 -24.08
CA MET A 596 0.38 -36.88 -23.58
C MET A 596 1.48 -36.70 -24.64
N ASP A 597 1.12 -36.53 -25.92
CA ASP A 597 2.06 -36.42 -27.04
C ASP A 597 1.51 -35.48 -28.14
N VAL A 598 1.17 -34.24 -27.78
CA VAL A 598 0.78 -33.19 -28.72
C VAL A 598 2.02 -32.72 -29.50
N ASN A 599 1.96 -32.83 -30.82
CA ASN A 599 3.06 -32.50 -31.73
C ASN A 599 2.90 -31.16 -32.42
N ASN A 600 1.67 -30.81 -32.83
CA ASN A 600 1.39 -29.56 -33.54
C ASN A 600 0.08 -28.94 -33.07
N VAL A 601 0.04 -27.61 -33.11
CA VAL A 601 -1.15 -26.78 -32.93
C VAL A 601 -1.42 -26.08 -34.25
N TYR A 602 -2.67 -25.99 -34.65
CA TYR A 602 -3.10 -25.24 -35.82
C TYR A 602 -4.11 -24.18 -35.42
N ILE A 603 -3.98 -22.98 -35.97
CA ILE A 603 -4.98 -21.92 -35.84
C ILE A 603 -5.43 -21.59 -37.26
N GLY A 604 -6.73 -21.47 -37.48
CA GLY A 604 -7.24 -21.21 -38.81
C GLY A 604 -8.60 -20.53 -38.87
N PHE A 605 -8.94 -20.13 -40.09
CA PHE A 605 -10.18 -19.45 -40.46
C PHE A 605 -10.83 -20.19 -41.63
N GLY A 606 -12.12 -20.48 -41.52
CA GLY A 606 -12.91 -21.18 -42.53
C GLY A 606 -13.13 -22.66 -42.18
N ASP A 607 -13.22 -23.52 -43.19
CA ASP A 607 -13.34 -24.97 -43.01
C ASP A 607 -12.34 -25.69 -43.92
N ARG A 608 -11.39 -26.38 -43.31
CA ARG A 608 -10.35 -27.13 -44.00
C ARG A 608 -10.87 -28.39 -44.71
N ASP A 609 -11.85 -29.07 -44.13
CA ASP A 609 -12.37 -30.34 -44.65
C ASP A 609 -13.40 -30.09 -45.75
N THR A 610 -14.13 -28.98 -45.68
CA THR A 610 -15.08 -28.54 -46.72
C THR A 610 -14.84 -27.08 -47.17
N PRO A 611 -13.71 -26.79 -47.84
CA PRO A 611 -13.33 -25.42 -48.16
C PRO A 611 -14.30 -24.78 -49.15
N VAL A 612 -14.82 -23.61 -48.77
CA VAL A 612 -15.74 -22.77 -49.56
C VAL A 612 -15.19 -21.36 -49.65
N ALA A 613 -15.39 -20.70 -50.78
CA ALA A 613 -14.91 -19.32 -50.95
C ALA A 613 -15.54 -18.40 -49.90
N GLY A 614 -14.67 -17.72 -49.14
CA GLY A 614 -15.01 -16.85 -48.01
C GLY A 614 -14.39 -15.46 -48.11
N GLY A 615 -14.36 -14.77 -46.98
CA GLY A 615 -13.81 -13.43 -46.80
C GLY A 615 -12.32 -13.42 -46.44
N SER A 616 -11.85 -12.22 -46.07
CA SER A 616 -10.48 -11.97 -45.62
C SER A 616 -10.45 -10.98 -44.46
N GLY A 617 -9.34 -10.95 -43.72
CA GLY A 617 -9.15 -10.08 -42.57
C GLY A 617 -7.80 -10.21 -41.89
N THR A 618 -7.62 -9.46 -40.80
CA THR A 618 -6.43 -9.46 -39.94
C THR A 618 -6.85 -9.63 -38.48
N VAL A 619 -6.23 -10.59 -37.80
CA VAL A 619 -6.41 -10.87 -36.38
C VAL A 619 -5.03 -10.98 -35.74
N TYR A 620 -4.87 -10.44 -34.54
CA TYR A 620 -3.65 -10.60 -33.76
C TYR A 620 -3.87 -11.68 -32.71
N PHE A 621 -2.88 -12.54 -32.50
CA PHE A 621 -2.89 -13.56 -31.48
C PHE A 621 -1.74 -13.33 -30.51
N ASP A 622 -2.03 -13.53 -29.24
CA ASP A 622 -1.06 -13.44 -28.17
C ASP A 622 -1.38 -14.48 -27.09
N ASP A 623 -0.44 -14.74 -26.19
CA ASP A 623 -0.66 -15.49 -24.95
C ASP A 623 -1.43 -16.82 -25.10
N ILE A 624 -0.89 -17.74 -25.90
CA ILE A 624 -1.40 -19.11 -25.99
C ILE A 624 -0.95 -19.87 -24.73
N ARG A 625 -1.85 -20.10 -23.76
CA ARG A 625 -1.47 -20.61 -22.43
C ARG A 625 -2.19 -21.91 -22.08
N LEU A 626 -1.51 -22.78 -21.34
CA LEU A 626 -2.09 -23.97 -20.74
C LEU A 626 -2.33 -23.74 -19.25
N HIS A 627 -3.50 -24.13 -18.78
CA HIS A 627 -3.94 -23.92 -17.40
C HIS A 627 -4.27 -25.25 -16.74
N GLN A 628 -3.94 -25.36 -15.45
CA GLN A 628 -4.49 -26.41 -14.59
C GLN A 628 -6.01 -26.36 -14.55
N SER A 629 -6.64 -27.37 -13.94
CA SER A 629 -8.04 -27.24 -13.53
C SER A 629 -8.19 -25.95 -12.73
N ARG A 630 -8.88 -24.97 -13.31
CA ARG A 630 -9.16 -23.67 -12.69
C ARG A 630 -10.64 -23.41 -12.84
N CYS A 631 -11.24 -22.78 -11.85
CA CYS A 631 -12.66 -22.51 -11.93
C CYS A 631 -12.91 -21.41 -12.96
N VAL A 632 -13.70 -21.72 -13.98
CA VAL A 632 -14.17 -20.75 -14.97
C VAL A 632 -15.65 -20.55 -14.66
N PRO A 633 -16.04 -19.43 -14.02
CA PRO A 633 -17.40 -19.24 -13.51
C PRO A 633 -18.51 -19.44 -14.55
N GLU A 634 -18.21 -19.23 -15.82
CA GLU A 634 -19.11 -19.45 -16.95
C GLU A 634 -19.47 -20.93 -17.20
N TYR A 635 -18.66 -21.88 -16.69
CA TYR A 635 -18.80 -23.33 -16.91
C TYR A 635 -18.93 -24.16 -15.62
N GLY A 636 -19.08 -23.53 -14.45
CA GLY A 636 -19.22 -24.21 -13.16
C GLY A 636 -20.43 -25.17 -13.11
N LEU A 637 -20.33 -26.26 -12.33
CA LEU A 637 -21.46 -27.15 -12.10
C LEU A 637 -22.53 -26.38 -11.34
N SER A 638 -23.80 -26.46 -11.74
CA SER A 638 -24.90 -25.82 -11.00
C SER A 638 -25.10 -26.34 -9.56
N ALA A 639 -24.32 -27.33 -9.14
CA ALA A 639 -24.33 -27.97 -7.83
C ALA A 639 -23.06 -27.66 -7.02
N ASP A 640 -22.09 -26.98 -7.63
CA ASP A 640 -21.03 -26.27 -6.93
C ASP A 640 -21.62 -24.91 -6.55
N LEU A 641 -21.93 -24.77 -5.26
CA LEU A 641 -22.65 -23.63 -4.71
C LEU A 641 -21.72 -22.58 -4.12
N SER A 642 -20.47 -22.94 -3.79
CA SER A 642 -19.46 -22.00 -3.34
C SER A 642 -18.88 -21.20 -4.52
N GLY A 643 -18.91 -21.77 -5.73
CA GLY A 643 -18.63 -21.07 -6.99
C GLY A 643 -17.17 -20.66 -7.17
N ASP A 644 -16.29 -21.16 -6.31
CA ASP A 644 -14.88 -20.80 -6.18
C ASP A 644 -13.94 -21.92 -6.61
N ASP A 645 -14.37 -23.19 -6.55
CA ASP A 645 -13.47 -24.32 -6.74
C ASP A 645 -13.85 -25.33 -7.83
N CYS A 646 -15.04 -25.22 -8.44
CA CYS A 646 -15.49 -26.07 -9.55
C CYS A 646 -15.58 -27.56 -9.19
N THR A 647 -15.67 -27.89 -7.91
CA THR A 647 -15.91 -29.23 -7.39
C THR A 647 -17.21 -29.28 -6.61
N VAL A 648 -17.77 -30.48 -6.41
CA VAL A 648 -18.88 -30.67 -5.46
C VAL A 648 -18.28 -31.39 -4.27
N ASN A 649 -17.92 -30.64 -3.24
CA ASN A 649 -17.11 -31.09 -2.12
C ASN A 649 -17.86 -30.89 -0.79
N PHE A 650 -17.13 -30.91 0.33
CA PHE A 650 -17.74 -30.78 1.66
C PHE A 650 -18.25 -29.36 1.95
N GLU A 651 -17.69 -28.35 1.29
CA GLU A 651 -18.05 -26.93 1.37
C GLU A 651 -19.39 -26.67 0.65
N ASP A 652 -19.61 -27.31 -0.51
CA ASP A 652 -20.93 -27.32 -1.16
C ASP A 652 -21.97 -28.11 -0.37
N LEU A 653 -21.53 -29.20 0.26
CA LEU A 653 -22.33 -29.97 1.19
C LEU A 653 -22.61 -29.21 2.47
N GLU A 654 -21.74 -28.29 2.87
CA GLU A 654 -21.93 -27.36 3.99
C GLU A 654 -22.89 -26.25 3.59
N ILE A 655 -22.84 -25.71 2.37
CA ILE A 655 -23.86 -24.78 1.85
C ILE A 655 -25.21 -25.49 1.74
N LEU A 656 -25.25 -26.72 1.20
CA LEU A 656 -26.45 -27.55 1.16
C LEU A 656 -26.91 -27.96 2.57
N ALA A 657 -25.99 -28.20 3.51
CA ALA A 657 -26.31 -28.55 4.89
C ALA A 657 -26.71 -27.34 5.71
N ASP A 658 -26.24 -26.13 5.41
CA ASP A 658 -26.73 -24.87 5.95
C ASP A 658 -28.14 -24.61 5.42
N ASP A 659 -28.38 -24.85 4.13
CA ASP A 659 -29.72 -24.83 3.54
C ASP A 659 -30.63 -25.93 4.12
N TRP A 660 -30.08 -27.10 4.47
CA TRP A 660 -30.82 -28.23 5.06
C TRP A 660 -31.00 -28.11 6.58
N LEU A 661 -30.11 -27.44 7.29
CA LEU A 661 -30.22 -27.03 8.70
C LEU A 661 -31.17 -25.83 8.85
N ASN A 662 -31.32 -25.02 7.81
CA ASN A 662 -32.45 -24.10 7.63
C ASN A 662 -33.78 -24.86 7.40
N MET A 663 -33.75 -26.16 7.10
CA MET A 663 -34.92 -27.04 7.09
C MET A 663 -34.99 -27.94 8.33
N SER A 664 -35.24 -27.38 9.53
CA SER A 664 -36.01 -28.14 10.52
C SER A 664 -37.02 -27.33 11.32
N MET A 665 -38.28 -27.78 11.20
CA MET A 665 -39.42 -27.51 12.07
C MET A 665 -39.75 -26.04 12.32
N SER A 666 -40.16 -25.36 11.25
CA SER A 666 -41.15 -24.28 11.32
C SER A 666 -42.46 -24.82 11.94
N SER A 667 -42.59 -24.68 13.26
CA SER A 667 -43.80 -24.03 13.76
C SER A 667 -43.68 -22.56 13.36
N ALA A 668 -44.39 -22.21 12.29
CA ALA A 668 -44.48 -20.88 11.67
C ALA A 668 -44.04 -19.69 12.53
N VAL A 669 -42.98 -19.00 12.09
CA VAL A 669 -42.68 -17.60 12.43
C VAL A 669 -42.32 -16.87 11.11
N PRO A 670 -42.75 -15.61 10.90
CA PRO A 670 -43.12 -15.01 9.59
C PRO A 670 -41.99 -14.19 8.88
N PRO A 671 -42.26 -13.50 7.74
CA PRO A 671 -41.23 -12.95 6.82
C PRO A 671 -40.50 -11.70 7.33
N ASP A 672 -39.32 -11.42 6.75
CA ASP A 672 -38.53 -10.17 6.70
C ASP A 672 -38.40 -9.37 8.02
N ARG A 673 -37.42 -9.73 8.86
CA ARG A 673 -37.03 -8.88 10.01
C ARG A 673 -36.00 -7.84 9.59
N LYS A 674 -36.44 -6.58 9.47
CA LYS A 674 -35.58 -5.43 9.19
C LYS A 674 -34.49 -5.28 10.25
N ARG A 675 -33.28 -4.93 9.81
CA ARG A 675 -32.08 -4.74 10.64
C ARG A 675 -31.91 -3.27 11.00
N ILE A 676 -31.68 -2.99 12.28
CA ILE A 676 -31.60 -1.63 12.82
C ILE A 676 -30.17 -1.31 13.24
N TYR A 677 -29.61 -0.24 12.69
CA TYR A 677 -28.28 0.29 13.04
C TYR A 677 -28.41 1.66 13.69
N LEU A 678 -27.59 1.89 14.72
CA LEU A 678 -27.54 3.16 15.45
C LEU A 678 -26.32 3.97 15.03
N LEU A 679 -26.50 5.27 14.83
CA LEU A 679 -25.43 6.19 14.44
C LEU A 679 -25.33 7.31 15.49
N GLY A 680 -24.16 7.46 16.11
CA GLY A 680 -23.93 8.43 17.19
C GLY A 680 -22.58 9.14 17.11
N GLY A 681 -22.50 10.35 17.66
CA GLY A 681 -21.23 11.09 17.76
C GLY A 681 -21.37 12.59 17.54
N GLN A 682 -20.28 13.23 17.08
CA GLN A 682 -20.22 14.68 16.87
C GLN A 682 -20.23 15.09 15.39
N SER A 683 -19.60 16.21 15.03
CA SER A 683 -19.71 16.84 13.71
C SER A 683 -19.30 15.94 12.54
N ASN A 684 -18.33 15.03 12.72
CA ASN A 684 -17.97 14.06 11.69
C ASN A 684 -18.99 12.91 11.53
N MET A 685 -19.80 12.60 12.55
CA MET A 685 -21.01 11.76 12.41
C MET A 685 -22.21 12.56 11.87
N VAL A 686 -22.35 13.84 12.26
CA VAL A 686 -23.34 14.74 11.67
C VAL A 686 -23.13 14.79 10.17
N GLY A 687 -21.90 15.00 9.72
CA GLY A 687 -21.54 15.00 8.32
C GLY A 687 -21.49 16.38 7.71
N VAL A 688 -20.33 16.72 7.14
CA VAL A 688 -20.07 18.02 6.50
C VAL A 688 -19.66 17.83 5.03
N GLY A 689 -19.69 16.59 4.50
CA GLY A 689 -19.41 16.32 3.09
C GLY A 689 -20.46 16.96 2.19
N LEU A 690 -20.05 17.55 1.06
CA LEU A 690 -20.95 18.30 0.18
C LEU A 690 -21.74 17.36 -0.75
N ASN A 691 -23.07 17.47 -0.77
CA ASN A 691 -23.94 16.67 -1.63
C ASN A 691 -23.58 16.78 -3.12
N THR A 692 -23.04 17.92 -3.55
CA THR A 692 -22.63 18.17 -4.94
C THR A 692 -21.42 17.34 -5.37
N GLU A 693 -20.66 16.81 -4.42
CA GLU A 693 -19.45 16.02 -4.64
C GLU A 693 -19.71 14.51 -4.53
N LEU A 694 -20.94 14.11 -4.19
CA LEU A 694 -21.35 12.71 -4.23
C LEU A 694 -21.34 12.19 -5.68
N PRO A 695 -20.92 10.92 -5.90
CA PRO A 695 -21.17 10.23 -7.16
C PRO A 695 -22.65 10.25 -7.53
N ALA A 696 -22.97 10.37 -8.83
CA ALA A 696 -24.34 10.55 -9.32
C ALA A 696 -25.34 9.50 -8.78
N GLN A 697 -24.87 8.26 -8.59
CA GLN A 697 -25.68 7.15 -8.04
C GLN A 697 -26.06 7.34 -6.57
N LEU A 698 -25.23 8.03 -5.78
CA LEU A 698 -25.46 8.33 -4.36
C LEU A 698 -26.20 9.66 -4.15
N GLN A 699 -26.40 10.45 -5.20
CA GLN A 699 -27.19 11.68 -5.14
C GLN A 699 -28.71 11.40 -5.10
N LEU A 700 -29.13 10.17 -5.39
CA LEU A 700 -30.53 9.75 -5.41
C LEU A 700 -30.93 9.11 -4.07
N PRO A 701 -32.22 9.14 -3.69
CA PRO A 701 -32.72 8.38 -2.55
C PRO A 701 -32.46 6.88 -2.68
N GLN A 702 -32.13 6.23 -1.58
CA GLN A 702 -31.90 4.79 -1.44
C GLN A 702 -33.16 4.14 -0.84
N PRO A 703 -34.09 3.62 -1.67
CA PRO A 703 -35.45 3.29 -1.23
C PRO A 703 -35.55 2.06 -0.30
N ASN A 704 -34.48 1.25 -0.20
CA ASN A 704 -34.45 0.08 0.68
C ASN A 704 -33.91 0.39 2.09
N VAL A 705 -33.35 1.59 2.28
CA VAL A 705 -32.78 2.05 3.54
C VAL A 705 -33.65 3.16 4.10
N GLN A 706 -34.32 2.89 5.22
CA GLN A 706 -35.07 3.91 5.95
C GLN A 706 -34.21 4.54 7.03
N ILE A 707 -34.35 5.84 7.25
CA ILE A 707 -33.61 6.56 8.27
C ILE A 707 -34.54 7.45 9.10
N TYR A 708 -34.26 7.49 10.41
CA TYR A 708 -34.79 8.47 11.35
C TYR A 708 -33.62 9.29 11.89
N ALA A 709 -33.54 10.57 11.50
CA ALA A 709 -32.44 11.46 11.88
C ALA A 709 -32.90 12.51 12.90
N ALA A 710 -32.09 12.75 13.93
CA ALA A 710 -32.32 13.75 14.96
C ALA A 710 -30.99 14.33 15.49
N GLY A 711 -31.06 15.30 16.41
CA GLY A 711 -29.90 16.06 16.86
C GLY A 711 -29.64 17.25 15.93
N GLN A 712 -28.48 17.28 15.29
CA GLN A 712 -28.13 18.30 14.30
C GLN A 712 -28.44 17.82 12.88
N VAL A 713 -29.60 18.22 12.37
CA VAL A 713 -30.10 17.96 11.01
C VAL A 713 -31.07 19.08 10.61
N ASP A 714 -31.42 19.21 9.33
CA ASP A 714 -32.43 20.18 8.90
C ASP A 714 -33.75 20.00 9.67
N PRO A 715 -34.39 21.08 10.17
CA PRO A 715 -35.65 20.99 10.91
C PRO A 715 -36.81 20.32 10.15
N CYS A 716 -36.77 20.28 8.82
CA CYS A 716 -37.78 19.62 8.01
C CYS A 716 -37.65 18.10 8.00
N ASP A 717 -36.44 17.58 8.25
CA ASP A 717 -36.12 16.15 8.27
C ASP A 717 -35.99 15.61 9.71
N ALA A 718 -35.77 16.50 10.69
CA ALA A 718 -35.62 16.14 12.09
C ALA A 718 -36.83 15.37 12.67
N ASN A 719 -36.55 14.26 13.35
CA ASN A 719 -37.53 13.44 14.06
C ASN A 719 -38.64 12.89 13.14
N SER A 720 -38.26 12.46 11.94
CA SER A 720 -39.18 11.88 10.97
C SER A 720 -38.55 10.74 10.18
N TRP A 721 -39.38 9.80 9.74
CA TRP A 721 -38.96 8.69 8.88
C TRP A 721 -38.93 9.12 7.41
N GLY A 722 -37.85 8.76 6.72
CA GLY A 722 -37.72 8.91 5.28
C GLY A 722 -36.77 7.88 4.67
N ASP A 723 -36.71 7.84 3.34
CA ASP A 723 -35.68 7.08 2.63
C ASP A 723 -34.33 7.78 2.82
N LEU A 724 -33.27 6.99 2.95
CA LEU A 724 -31.91 7.52 3.04
C LEU A 724 -31.58 8.31 1.77
N ARG A 725 -31.18 9.57 1.95
CA ARG A 725 -30.88 10.49 0.84
C ARG A 725 -29.86 11.54 1.30
N PRO A 726 -29.12 12.18 0.37
CA PRO A 726 -28.28 13.33 0.70
C PRO A 726 -29.09 14.48 1.32
N GLY A 727 -28.42 15.29 2.15
CA GLY A 727 -29.01 16.43 2.86
C GLY A 727 -29.38 16.16 4.31
N LEU A 728 -29.00 15.01 4.86
CA LEU A 728 -29.19 14.63 6.28
C LEU A 728 -27.95 14.93 7.15
N GLY A 729 -27.06 15.79 6.66
CA GLY A 729 -25.85 16.23 7.35
C GLY A 729 -26.05 17.51 8.17
N PHE A 730 -24.99 18.32 8.30
CA PHE A 730 -24.98 19.59 9.04
C PHE A 730 -26.11 20.54 8.62
N ASN A 731 -26.51 20.49 7.36
CA ASN A 731 -27.68 21.17 6.77
C ASN A 731 -28.08 20.43 5.47
N GLU A 732 -29.07 20.97 4.72
CA GLU A 732 -29.57 20.39 3.47
C GLU A 732 -28.51 20.21 2.35
N CYS A 733 -27.35 20.89 2.41
CA CYS A 733 -26.28 20.74 1.41
C CYS A 733 -25.25 19.67 1.77
N CYS A 734 -25.32 19.09 2.98
CA CYS A 734 -24.31 18.17 3.49
C CYS A 734 -24.86 16.76 3.74
N PHE A 735 -23.94 15.80 3.78
CA PHE A 735 -24.17 14.42 4.18
C PHE A 735 -23.06 13.92 5.12
N GLY A 736 -23.35 12.87 5.88
CA GLY A 736 -22.38 12.16 6.72
C GLY A 736 -22.15 10.72 6.27
N PRO A 737 -21.54 9.88 7.14
CA PRO A 737 -21.18 8.52 6.76
C PRO A 737 -22.42 7.64 6.50
N GLU A 738 -23.63 8.08 6.88
CA GLU A 738 -24.87 7.34 6.67
C GLU A 738 -25.14 6.96 5.22
N ILE A 739 -24.70 7.77 4.24
CA ILE A 739 -25.04 7.57 2.83
C ILE A 739 -24.39 6.30 2.28
N THR A 740 -23.09 6.13 2.45
CA THR A 740 -22.39 4.93 1.99
C THR A 740 -22.55 3.77 2.96
N PHE A 741 -22.61 4.03 4.27
CA PHE A 741 -22.92 3.00 5.25
C PHE A 741 -24.26 2.30 4.94
N GLY A 742 -25.33 3.07 4.75
CA GLY A 742 -26.64 2.50 4.43
C GLY A 742 -26.66 1.73 3.10
N ARG A 743 -26.00 2.26 2.06
CA ARG A 743 -25.86 1.57 0.76
C ARG A 743 -25.18 0.22 0.93
N ASP A 744 -24.04 0.19 1.62
CA ASP A 744 -23.21 -1.00 1.74
C ASP A 744 -23.88 -2.07 2.61
N MET A 745 -24.58 -1.67 3.68
CA MET A 745 -25.39 -2.60 4.47
C MET A 745 -26.58 -3.18 3.69
N ASP A 746 -27.22 -2.42 2.79
CA ASP A 746 -28.29 -2.95 1.92
C ASP A 746 -27.75 -3.86 0.82
N ALA A 747 -26.56 -3.56 0.28
CA ALA A 747 -25.90 -4.36 -0.73
C ALA A 747 -25.47 -5.74 -0.20
N GLU A 748 -25.00 -5.79 1.05
CA GLU A 748 -24.61 -7.04 1.71
C GLU A 748 -25.81 -8.00 1.89
N GLN A 749 -27.00 -7.46 2.19
CA GLN A 749 -28.21 -8.25 2.42
C GLN A 749 -29.41 -7.70 1.66
N PRO A 750 -29.44 -7.90 0.32
CA PRO A 750 -30.49 -7.35 -0.52
C PRO A 750 -31.85 -7.96 -0.16
N GLY A 751 -32.80 -7.12 0.27
CA GLY A 751 -34.19 -7.52 0.51
C GLY A 751 -34.63 -7.59 1.97
N ASP A 752 -33.70 -7.60 2.94
CA ASP A 752 -34.03 -7.55 4.39
C ASP A 752 -34.59 -6.17 4.79
N GLY A 753 -34.16 -5.11 4.08
CA GLY A 753 -34.49 -3.72 4.35
C GLY A 753 -33.79 -3.18 5.61
N ILE A 754 -33.03 -2.11 5.43
CA ILE A 754 -32.20 -1.53 6.49
C ILE A 754 -32.92 -0.35 7.15
N ILE A 755 -32.76 -0.22 8.46
CA ILE A 755 -33.25 0.92 9.26
C ILE A 755 -32.06 1.56 9.97
N LEU A 756 -31.90 2.87 9.78
CA LEU A 756 -30.90 3.69 10.46
C LEU A 756 -31.59 4.61 11.47
N ILE A 757 -31.07 4.67 12.69
CA ILE A 757 -31.46 5.68 13.69
C ILE A 757 -30.23 6.51 13.99
N LYS A 758 -30.21 7.76 13.50
CA LYS A 758 -29.08 8.68 13.62
C LYS A 758 -29.38 9.79 14.61
N TYR A 759 -28.54 9.95 15.61
CA TYR A 759 -28.52 11.13 16.48
C TYR A 759 -27.09 11.57 16.72
N SER A 760 -26.73 12.76 16.24
CA SER A 760 -25.39 13.33 16.39
C SER A 760 -25.46 14.85 16.50
N VAL A 761 -24.51 15.45 17.22
CA VAL A 761 -24.47 16.90 17.48
C VAL A 761 -23.02 17.40 17.46
N GLY A 762 -22.72 18.41 16.64
CA GLY A 762 -21.38 18.97 16.51
C GLY A 762 -20.85 19.62 17.80
N GLY A 763 -19.54 19.48 18.03
CA GLY A 763 -18.84 20.15 19.14
C GLY A 763 -19.14 19.59 20.53
N THR A 764 -19.68 18.37 20.63
CA THR A 764 -19.99 17.72 21.90
C THR A 764 -18.85 16.82 22.38
N SER A 765 -18.64 16.81 23.69
CA SER A 765 -17.63 16.00 24.39
C SER A 765 -18.20 14.69 24.96
N LEU A 766 -17.37 13.66 25.03
CA LEU A 766 -17.69 12.46 25.78
C LEU A 766 -17.60 12.69 27.29
N TRP A 767 -16.70 13.58 27.71
CA TRP A 767 -16.53 13.98 29.10
C TRP A 767 -17.80 14.47 29.81
N SER A 768 -18.70 15.17 29.11
CA SER A 768 -19.88 15.76 29.75
C SER A 768 -21.18 15.65 28.96
N ASP A 769 -21.12 15.73 27.64
CA ASP A 769 -22.33 15.77 26.81
C ASP A 769 -22.87 14.35 26.57
N TRP A 770 -21.98 13.42 26.23
CA TRP A 770 -22.27 12.00 26.02
C TRP A 770 -21.92 11.13 27.23
N HIS A 771 -21.69 11.75 28.39
CA HIS A 771 -21.29 11.04 29.60
C HIS A 771 -22.30 9.95 29.96
N ALA A 772 -21.85 8.74 30.25
CA ALA A 772 -22.72 7.63 30.61
C ALA A 772 -23.40 7.87 31.98
N PRO A 773 -24.56 7.26 32.26
CA PRO A 773 -25.24 7.44 33.54
C PRO A 773 -24.37 7.04 34.74
N ASP A 774 -24.26 7.95 35.72
CA ASP A 774 -23.54 7.72 36.98
C ASP A 774 -24.15 8.52 38.15
N ILE A 775 -23.46 8.58 39.29
CA ILE A 775 -23.91 9.32 40.48
C ILE A 775 -24.05 10.84 40.24
N ASN A 776 -23.25 11.41 39.35
CA ASN A 776 -23.23 12.83 39.00
C ASN A 776 -24.17 13.15 37.82
N TYR A 777 -24.37 12.18 36.93
CA TYR A 777 -25.28 12.23 35.80
C TYR A 777 -26.28 11.07 35.86
N PRO A 778 -27.33 11.12 36.71
CA PRO A 778 -28.23 9.98 36.92
C PRO A 778 -28.94 9.46 35.66
N ASN A 779 -29.09 10.30 34.63
CA ASN A 779 -29.69 9.95 33.34
C ASN A 779 -28.67 9.98 32.19
N GLY A 780 -27.38 10.12 32.50
CA GLY A 780 -26.32 10.45 31.54
C GLY A 780 -26.23 11.95 31.25
N GLY A 781 -25.26 12.31 30.41
CA GLY A 781 -25.10 13.64 29.86
C GLY A 781 -26.27 14.01 28.93
N PRO A 782 -26.46 15.30 28.62
CA PRO A 782 -27.60 15.77 27.84
C PRO A 782 -27.76 15.11 26.46
N GLN A 783 -26.65 14.76 25.79
CA GLN A 783 -26.68 14.11 24.48
C GLN A 783 -26.90 12.60 24.59
N TYR A 784 -26.39 11.97 25.65
CA TYR A 784 -26.71 10.58 25.97
C TYR A 784 -28.22 10.40 26.17
N GLU A 785 -28.82 11.23 27.03
CA GLU A 785 -30.26 11.19 27.31
C GLU A 785 -31.09 11.44 26.04
N ALA A 786 -30.67 12.42 25.21
CA ALA A 786 -31.36 12.72 23.96
C ALA A 786 -31.20 11.62 22.89
N PHE A 787 -30.03 10.97 22.80
CA PHE A 787 -29.81 9.80 21.94
C PHE A 787 -30.73 8.65 22.34
N MET A 788 -30.77 8.29 23.63
CA MET A 788 -31.62 7.19 24.13
C MET A 788 -33.11 7.47 23.94
N ASN A 789 -33.55 8.73 24.14
CA ASN A 789 -34.92 9.16 23.86
C ASN A 789 -35.25 9.08 22.36
N THR A 790 -34.30 9.44 21.49
CA THR A 790 -34.45 9.34 20.03
C THR A 790 -34.63 7.89 19.61
N VAL A 791 -33.74 7.00 20.08
CA VAL A 791 -33.81 5.57 19.80
C VAL A 791 -35.15 5.00 20.28
N THR A 792 -35.54 5.28 21.51
CA THR A 792 -36.82 4.80 22.07
C THR A 792 -38.03 5.32 21.29
N THR A 793 -38.01 6.60 20.88
CA THR A 793 -39.10 7.21 20.10
C THR A 793 -39.20 6.58 18.72
N ALA A 794 -38.08 6.52 17.99
CA ALA A 794 -38.03 5.93 16.66
C ALA A 794 -38.49 4.46 16.67
N LEU A 795 -38.00 3.66 17.63
CA LEU A 795 -38.43 2.27 17.80
C LEU A 795 -39.92 2.15 18.15
N GLY A 796 -40.48 3.10 18.91
CA GLY A 796 -41.90 3.13 19.25
C GLY A 796 -42.82 3.53 18.10
N GLU A 797 -42.32 4.31 17.14
CA GLU A 797 -43.04 4.69 15.91
C GLU A 797 -43.01 3.58 14.85
N LEU A 798 -41.97 2.75 14.87
CA LEU A 798 -41.83 1.60 13.98
C LEU A 798 -42.92 0.55 14.26
N SER A 799 -43.87 0.44 13.34
CA SER A 799 -44.94 -0.58 13.39
C SER A 799 -44.51 -1.87 12.67
N LEU A 800 -43.42 -2.51 13.13
CA LEU A 800 -42.84 -3.70 12.50
C LEU A 800 -43.67 -4.98 12.72
N GLY A 801 -44.50 -5.02 13.76
CA GLY A 801 -45.28 -6.22 14.12
C GLY A 801 -44.46 -7.34 14.76
N TYR A 802 -43.17 -7.09 15.03
CA TYR A 802 -42.22 -7.92 15.78
C TYR A 802 -41.27 -7.04 16.59
N ASP A 803 -40.53 -7.65 17.52
CA ASP A 803 -39.54 -6.93 18.34
C ASP A 803 -38.41 -6.38 17.45
N PRO A 804 -38.09 -5.07 17.55
CA PRO A 804 -37.04 -4.44 16.75
C PRO A 804 -35.67 -5.12 16.92
N ASN A 805 -34.97 -5.37 15.80
CA ASN A 805 -33.69 -6.07 15.80
C ASN A 805 -32.51 -5.08 15.65
N ILE A 806 -31.96 -4.62 16.77
CA ILE A 806 -30.76 -3.76 16.78
C ILE A 806 -29.52 -4.64 16.62
N VAL A 807 -28.79 -4.43 15.53
CA VAL A 807 -27.69 -5.32 15.10
C VAL A 807 -26.33 -4.64 15.06
N GLY A 808 -26.25 -3.34 15.35
CA GLY A 808 -24.98 -2.67 15.53
C GLY A 808 -25.08 -1.16 15.74
N MET A 809 -23.97 -0.56 16.16
CA MET A 809 -23.84 0.89 16.33
C MET A 809 -22.49 1.37 15.78
N ILE A 810 -22.50 2.51 15.08
CA ILE A 810 -21.29 3.20 14.66
C ILE A 810 -21.15 4.54 15.41
N TRP A 811 -19.92 4.87 15.78
CA TRP A 811 -19.60 5.98 16.66
C TRP A 811 -18.43 6.81 16.12
N MET A 812 -18.63 8.10 15.88
CA MET A 812 -17.57 9.02 15.44
C MET A 812 -17.53 10.27 16.32
N GLN A 813 -16.61 10.28 17.28
CA GLN A 813 -16.42 11.37 18.23
C GLN A 813 -15.04 11.30 18.89
N GLY A 814 -14.51 12.45 19.30
CA GLY A 814 -13.35 12.56 20.19
C GLY A 814 -12.62 13.90 20.09
N GLU A 815 -12.87 14.65 19.01
CA GLU A 815 -12.17 15.90 18.69
C GLU A 815 -12.43 17.01 19.72
N SER A 816 -13.58 16.96 20.41
CA SER A 816 -13.87 17.92 21.50
C SER A 816 -13.09 17.59 22.78
N ASP A 817 -12.85 16.30 23.05
CA ASP A 817 -12.14 15.83 24.23
C ASP A 817 -10.61 15.96 24.09
N SER A 818 -10.10 15.96 22.85
CA SER A 818 -8.67 16.17 22.56
C SER A 818 -8.18 17.62 22.75
N SER A 819 -9.08 18.55 23.10
CA SER A 819 -8.75 19.94 23.41
C SER A 819 -8.28 20.18 24.86
N ASP A 820 -8.45 19.20 25.74
CA ASP A 820 -8.13 19.30 27.17
C ASP A 820 -7.52 17.98 27.68
N LEU A 821 -6.41 18.06 28.42
CA LEU A 821 -5.65 16.89 28.84
C LEU A 821 -6.46 15.98 29.78
N GLU A 822 -7.23 16.56 30.70
CA GLU A 822 -7.99 15.79 31.68
C GLU A 822 -9.13 15.03 30.99
N ARG A 823 -9.77 15.67 30.00
CA ARG A 823 -10.79 15.03 29.15
C ARG A 823 -10.21 13.90 28.31
N ALA A 824 -9.09 14.15 27.65
CA ALA A 824 -8.41 13.18 26.82
C ALA A 824 -7.97 11.94 27.64
N GLN A 825 -7.41 12.14 28.84
CA GLN A 825 -6.98 11.05 29.73
C GLN A 825 -8.15 10.21 30.25
N ALA A 826 -9.34 10.79 30.44
CA ALA A 826 -10.52 10.06 30.88
C ALA A 826 -11.30 9.38 29.73
N TYR A 827 -10.91 9.63 28.47
CA TYR A 827 -11.65 9.22 27.29
C TYR A 827 -11.86 7.70 27.22
N GLU A 828 -10.83 6.90 27.51
CA GLU A 828 -10.90 5.42 27.46
C GLU A 828 -11.97 4.86 28.39
N GLN A 829 -11.98 5.32 29.65
CA GLN A 829 -12.95 4.87 30.64
C GLN A 829 -14.36 5.37 30.31
N ASN A 830 -14.49 6.62 29.86
CA ASN A 830 -15.79 7.19 29.51
C ASN A 830 -16.39 6.49 28.28
N LEU A 831 -15.58 6.13 27.28
CA LEU A 831 -16.03 5.40 26.09
C LEU A 831 -16.44 3.96 26.44
N THR A 832 -15.67 3.29 27.30
CA THR A 832 -16.05 1.97 27.83
C THR A 832 -17.41 2.03 28.54
N ASN A 833 -17.62 3.03 29.39
CA ASN A 833 -18.88 3.22 30.11
C ASN A 833 -20.05 3.53 29.18
N LEU A 834 -19.82 4.36 28.14
CA LEU A 834 -20.83 4.67 27.12
C LEU A 834 -21.32 3.40 26.43
N ILE A 835 -20.40 2.59 25.90
CA ILE A 835 -20.73 1.38 25.13
C ILE A 835 -21.49 0.38 26.01
N GLN A 836 -20.99 0.13 27.23
CA GLN A 836 -21.63 -0.79 28.16
C GLN A 836 -23.03 -0.31 28.58
N SER A 837 -23.20 0.99 28.82
CA SER A 837 -24.50 1.55 29.23
C SER A 837 -25.52 1.48 28.09
N ILE A 838 -25.14 1.83 26.85
CA ILE A 838 -26.03 1.70 25.69
C ILE A 838 -26.47 0.23 25.50
N ARG A 839 -25.51 -0.71 25.52
CA ARG A 839 -25.81 -2.14 25.40
C ARG A 839 -26.76 -2.63 26.49
N SER A 840 -26.53 -2.21 27.73
CA SER A 840 -27.37 -2.54 28.88
C SER A 840 -28.77 -1.97 28.76
N ASP A 841 -28.88 -0.66 28.48
CA ASP A 841 -30.16 0.06 28.47
C ASP A 841 -31.06 -0.35 27.31
N LEU A 842 -30.47 -0.75 26.18
CA LEU A 842 -31.20 -1.29 25.02
C LEU A 842 -31.41 -2.82 25.11
N GLY A 843 -30.83 -3.49 26.11
CA GLY A 843 -30.97 -4.94 26.28
C GLY A 843 -30.27 -5.77 25.21
N VAL A 844 -29.23 -5.22 24.56
CA VAL A 844 -28.45 -5.85 23.48
C VAL A 844 -26.98 -6.00 23.89
N PRO A 845 -26.65 -6.90 24.85
CA PRO A 845 -25.33 -6.98 25.49
C PRO A 845 -24.18 -7.29 24.53
N ASN A 846 -24.47 -7.91 23.38
CA ASN A 846 -23.49 -8.31 22.37
C ASN A 846 -23.53 -7.43 21.11
N MET A 847 -24.26 -6.31 21.13
CA MET A 847 -24.37 -5.43 19.95
C MET A 847 -22.98 -5.00 19.45
N PRO A 848 -22.61 -5.32 18.20
CA PRO A 848 -21.40 -4.81 17.57
C PRO A 848 -21.32 -3.28 17.67
N PHE A 849 -20.16 -2.76 18.07
CA PHE A 849 -19.93 -1.32 18.22
C PHE A 849 -18.66 -0.93 17.48
N VAL A 850 -18.76 -0.10 16.44
CA VAL A 850 -17.62 0.31 15.62
C VAL A 850 -17.27 1.76 15.91
N ILE A 851 -16.02 2.01 16.32
CA ILE A 851 -15.46 3.32 16.64
C ILE A 851 -14.73 3.84 15.40
N GLY A 852 -15.00 5.08 14.99
CA GLY A 852 -14.15 5.83 14.05
C GLY A 852 -13.05 6.55 14.82
N GLN A 853 -11.79 6.25 14.50
CA GLN A 853 -10.65 6.95 15.09
C GLN A 853 -10.70 8.42 14.65
N ILE A 854 -10.51 9.37 15.59
CA ILE A 854 -10.46 10.78 15.21
C ILE A 854 -9.19 11.10 14.42
N SER A 855 -9.23 12.08 13.52
CA SER A 855 -8.01 12.58 12.88
C SER A 855 -7.15 13.39 13.87
N ASN A 856 -5.83 13.22 13.80
CA ASN A 856 -4.84 14.03 14.53
C ASN A 856 -4.19 15.12 13.64
N GLN A 857 -4.72 15.36 12.43
CA GLN A 857 -4.18 16.34 11.46
C GLN A 857 -4.48 17.81 11.85
N TYR A 858 -5.43 18.04 12.77
CA TYR A 858 -5.69 19.37 13.35
C TYR A 858 -4.94 19.56 14.67
N GLY A 859 -4.62 20.80 15.03
CA GLY A 859 -3.89 21.20 16.26
C GLY A 859 -4.58 20.92 17.60
N TYR A 860 -5.35 19.83 17.74
CA TYR A 860 -5.81 19.31 19.01
C TYR A 860 -4.66 18.65 19.77
N THR A 861 -4.09 19.39 20.72
CA THR A 861 -2.87 19.06 21.47
C THR A 861 -2.85 17.64 22.06
N TYR A 862 -4.03 17.05 22.36
CA TYR A 862 -4.15 15.74 22.99
C TYR A 862 -4.87 14.70 22.12
N GLY A 863 -4.92 14.91 20.79
CA GLY A 863 -5.57 13.99 19.85
C GLY A 863 -5.02 12.57 19.92
N SER A 864 -3.69 12.41 20.02
CA SER A 864 -3.04 11.10 20.16
C SER A 864 -3.45 10.32 21.41
N ILE A 865 -3.75 11.00 22.53
CA ILE A 865 -4.25 10.36 23.75
C ILE A 865 -5.64 9.78 23.52
N VAL A 866 -6.52 10.55 22.86
CA VAL A 866 -7.87 10.09 22.50
C VAL A 866 -7.82 8.96 21.48
N GLN A 867 -6.96 9.04 20.46
CA GLN A 867 -6.76 7.96 19.48
C GLN A 867 -6.29 6.66 20.15
N GLN A 868 -5.32 6.75 21.07
CA GLN A 868 -4.85 5.58 21.82
C GLN A 868 -5.96 4.98 22.70
N ALA A 869 -6.77 5.83 23.33
CA ALA A 869 -7.93 5.38 24.10
C ALA A 869 -8.96 4.66 23.21
N GLN A 870 -9.27 5.18 22.01
CA GLN A 870 -10.16 4.53 21.04
C GLN A 870 -9.63 3.16 20.61
N TYR A 871 -8.32 3.06 20.36
CA TYR A 871 -7.64 1.79 20.08
C TYR A 871 -7.76 0.82 21.24
N ASN A 872 -7.40 1.23 22.46
CA ASN A 872 -7.44 0.38 23.65
C ASN A 872 -8.85 -0.20 23.90
N VAL A 873 -9.90 0.62 23.79
CA VAL A 873 -11.29 0.14 23.95
C VAL A 873 -11.65 -0.89 22.89
N SER A 874 -11.24 -0.69 21.63
CA SER A 874 -11.48 -1.66 20.56
C SER A 874 -10.82 -3.02 20.80
N GLN A 875 -9.67 -3.04 21.49
CA GLN A 875 -8.94 -4.29 21.78
C GLN A 875 -9.46 -4.99 23.05
N THR A 876 -9.97 -4.24 24.01
CA THR A 876 -10.28 -4.75 25.35
C THR A 876 -11.76 -5.01 25.59
N LEU A 877 -12.67 -4.28 24.93
CA LEU A 877 -14.11 -4.44 25.10
C LEU A 877 -14.69 -5.36 24.01
N PRO A 878 -15.32 -6.50 24.35
CA PRO A 878 -15.84 -7.44 23.35
C PRO A 878 -16.82 -6.81 22.36
N ASN A 879 -16.88 -7.37 21.15
CA ASN A 879 -17.74 -6.93 20.05
C ASN A 879 -17.55 -5.45 19.69
N THR A 880 -16.32 -4.95 19.83
CA THR A 880 -15.96 -3.57 19.53
C THR A 880 -14.85 -3.56 18.47
N ALA A 881 -14.96 -2.70 17.47
CA ALA A 881 -13.96 -2.58 16.42
C ALA A 881 -13.56 -1.11 16.20
N LEU A 882 -12.40 -0.90 15.56
CA LEU A 882 -11.89 0.42 15.19
C LEU A 882 -11.78 0.57 13.67
N VAL A 883 -12.21 1.72 13.17
CA VAL A 883 -11.94 2.23 11.81
C VAL A 883 -10.83 3.27 11.92
N ILE A 884 -9.71 3.00 11.26
CA ILE A 884 -8.57 3.92 11.08
C ILE A 884 -8.96 4.96 10.03
N THR A 885 -8.61 6.23 10.25
CA THR A 885 -9.10 7.35 9.42
C THR A 885 -8.02 8.35 8.99
N GLU A 886 -6.76 8.08 9.31
CA GLU A 886 -5.60 8.96 9.10
C GLU A 886 -5.36 9.30 7.64
N ASP A 887 -5.77 8.41 6.73
CA ASP A 887 -5.68 8.56 5.28
C ASP A 887 -6.92 9.22 4.65
N LEU A 888 -7.98 9.48 5.45
CA LEU A 888 -9.18 10.12 4.94
C LEU A 888 -8.99 11.63 4.81
N THR A 889 -9.49 12.17 3.70
CA THR A 889 -9.36 13.58 3.35
C THR A 889 -10.28 14.46 4.19
N LEU A 890 -9.77 15.65 4.53
CA LEU A 890 -10.46 16.65 5.34
C LEU A 890 -10.82 17.87 4.49
N ASN A 891 -11.88 18.57 4.89
CA ASN A 891 -12.17 19.90 4.41
C ASN A 891 -11.02 20.85 4.77
N SER A 892 -11.00 22.03 4.15
CA SER A 892 -9.99 23.06 4.39
C SER A 892 -9.88 23.57 5.84
N ASP A 893 -10.83 23.20 6.71
CA ASP A 893 -10.75 23.49 8.15
C ASP A 893 -9.85 22.50 8.90
N ASN A 894 -9.39 21.44 8.24
CA ASN A 894 -8.57 20.35 8.75
C ASN A 894 -9.20 19.62 9.96
N ILE A 895 -10.52 19.76 10.18
CA ILE A 895 -11.24 19.11 11.29
C ILE A 895 -12.28 18.12 10.75
N HIS A 896 -13.04 18.53 9.74
CA HIS A 896 -14.17 17.75 9.25
C HIS A 896 -13.81 16.99 7.97
N TYR A 897 -14.19 15.72 7.86
CA TYR A 897 -14.00 14.98 6.61
C TYR A 897 -14.75 15.64 5.45
N ASP A 898 -14.09 15.75 4.31
CA ASP A 898 -14.70 16.21 3.07
C ASP A 898 -15.64 15.14 2.49
N ALA A 899 -16.21 15.37 1.31
CA ALA A 899 -17.12 14.40 0.69
C ALA A 899 -16.45 13.04 0.44
N ALA A 900 -15.19 13.00 0.01
CA ALA A 900 -14.48 11.76 -0.24
C ALA A 900 -14.17 11.02 1.08
N GLY A 901 -13.74 11.74 2.11
CA GLY A 901 -13.51 11.21 3.44
C GLY A 901 -14.79 10.64 4.07
N GLN A 902 -15.93 11.33 3.93
CA GLN A 902 -17.24 10.84 4.42
C GLN A 902 -17.73 9.58 3.68
N ILE A 903 -17.51 9.52 2.36
CA ILE A 903 -17.82 8.32 1.55
C ILE A 903 -17.02 7.12 2.06
N ALA A 904 -15.70 7.28 2.19
CA ALA A 904 -14.80 6.22 2.64
C ALA A 904 -15.08 5.80 4.09
N LEU A 905 -15.35 6.77 4.98
CA LEU A 905 -15.69 6.53 6.37
C LEU A 905 -16.94 5.65 6.50
N GLY A 906 -18.01 5.95 5.75
CA GLY A 906 -19.24 5.16 5.79
C GLY A 906 -19.05 3.72 5.28
N THR A 907 -18.25 3.52 4.23
CA THR A 907 -17.92 2.18 3.70
C THR A 907 -17.10 1.39 4.72
N ARG A 908 -16.06 1.97 5.33
CA ARG A 908 -15.26 1.29 6.36
C ARG A 908 -16.06 0.92 7.60
N PHE A 909 -17.00 1.77 7.99
CA PHE A 909 -17.94 1.45 9.07
C PHE A 909 -18.79 0.22 8.73
N ALA A 910 -19.29 0.10 7.50
CA ALA A 910 -20.06 -1.06 7.05
C ALA A 910 -19.20 -2.33 7.06
N GLU A 911 -18.01 -2.29 6.44
CA GLU A 911 -17.06 -3.42 6.41
C GLU A 911 -16.73 -3.96 7.81
N LYS A 912 -16.39 -3.06 8.75
CA LYS A 912 -16.07 -3.48 10.13
C LYS A 912 -17.26 -4.06 10.87
N LEU A 913 -18.47 -3.58 10.61
CA LEU A 913 -19.66 -4.08 11.27
C LEU A 913 -20.07 -5.45 10.71
N ILE A 914 -19.98 -5.65 9.38
CA ILE A 914 -20.22 -6.94 8.71
C ILE A 914 -19.27 -8.02 9.27
N LEU A 915 -17.97 -7.73 9.31
CA LEU A 915 -16.97 -8.65 9.88
C LEU A 915 -17.26 -8.98 11.36
N GLN A 916 -17.73 -8.02 12.15
CA GLN A 916 -18.10 -8.26 13.56
C GLN A 916 -19.40 -9.08 13.69
N SER A 917 -20.34 -8.98 12.76
CA SER A 917 -21.54 -9.82 12.77
C SER A 917 -21.23 -11.27 12.43
N ASP A 918 -20.25 -11.53 11.55
CA ASP A 918 -19.85 -12.88 11.16
C ASP A 918 -19.10 -13.59 12.29
N ILE A 919 -18.21 -12.88 12.99
CA ILE A 919 -17.52 -13.38 14.21
C ILE A 919 -18.52 -13.75 15.32
N ASN A 920 -19.67 -13.08 15.41
CA ASN A 920 -20.72 -13.39 16.40
C ASN A 920 -21.65 -14.54 15.97
N ALA A 921 -21.69 -14.88 14.68
CA ALA A 921 -22.42 -16.05 14.18
C ALA A 921 -21.72 -17.37 14.56
N ASP A 922 -20.38 -17.33 14.71
CA ASP A 922 -19.54 -18.46 15.16
C ASP A 922 -19.68 -18.83 16.64
N ILE A 923 -20.43 -18.06 17.44
CA ILE A 923 -20.77 -18.43 18.82
C ILE A 923 -22.13 -19.15 18.87
N LYS A 924 -22.24 -20.33 18.26
CA LYS A 924 -23.35 -21.27 18.52
C LYS A 924 -22.90 -22.72 18.64
N VAL A 925 -22.83 -23.14 19.92
CA VAL A 925 -22.97 -24.51 20.44
C VAL A 925 -21.88 -25.51 20.03
N ASP A 926 -21.10 -25.94 21.02
CA ASP A 926 -20.12 -27.03 20.93
C ASP A 926 -20.74 -28.32 20.36
N PHE A 927 -20.57 -28.53 19.05
CA PHE A 927 -21.08 -29.67 18.28
C PHE A 927 -20.20 -30.92 18.40
N LYS A 928 -19.10 -30.86 19.17
CA LYS A 928 -18.17 -31.99 19.33
C LYS A 928 -18.86 -33.20 19.97
N ASP A 929 -19.73 -32.96 20.93
CA ASP A 929 -20.52 -34.01 21.60
C ASP A 929 -21.60 -34.64 20.70
N PHE A 930 -22.12 -33.88 19.71
CA PHE A 930 -23.13 -34.38 18.78
C PHE A 930 -22.50 -35.14 17.60
N ALA A 931 -21.34 -34.67 17.13
CA ALA A 931 -20.54 -35.34 16.11
C ALA A 931 -20.04 -36.72 16.58
N GLU A 932 -19.63 -36.85 17.85
CA GLU A 932 -19.24 -38.15 18.43
C GLU A 932 -20.41 -39.16 18.49
N LEU A 933 -21.64 -38.68 18.76
CA LEU A 933 -22.85 -39.51 18.76
C LEU A 933 -23.29 -39.90 17.33
N ALA A 934 -23.10 -39.00 16.34
CA ALA A 934 -23.38 -39.26 14.94
C ALA A 934 -22.39 -40.24 14.30
N LEU A 935 -21.10 -40.16 14.67
CA LEU A 935 -20.06 -41.13 14.30
C LEU A 935 -20.37 -42.52 14.87
N GLN A 936 -20.79 -42.62 16.14
CA GLN A 936 -21.25 -43.88 16.74
C GLN A 936 -22.48 -44.45 16.02
N TRP A 937 -23.35 -43.60 15.47
CA TRP A 937 -24.52 -44.02 14.71
C TRP A 937 -24.16 -44.50 13.30
N LEU A 938 -23.24 -43.81 12.60
CA LEU A 938 -22.76 -44.15 11.26
C LEU A 938 -21.94 -45.44 11.22
N GLU A 939 -21.08 -45.71 12.21
CA GLU A 939 -20.28 -46.95 12.28
C GLU A 939 -21.13 -48.22 12.44
N THR A 940 -22.37 -48.10 12.94
CA THR A 940 -23.28 -49.25 13.14
C THR A 940 -24.12 -49.61 11.91
N LYS A 941 -24.10 -48.79 10.87
CA LYS A 941 -24.80 -49.02 9.61
C LYS A 941 -23.78 -49.44 8.55
N THR A 942 -23.42 -50.73 8.57
CA THR A 942 -23.05 -51.37 7.32
C THR A 942 -24.18 -51.18 6.32
N TRP A 943 -23.85 -51.04 5.04
CA TRP A 943 -24.57 -51.48 3.83
C TRP A 943 -24.16 -50.59 2.65
N PRO A 944 -24.22 -51.08 1.40
CA PRO A 944 -23.51 -52.22 0.82
C PRO A 944 -22.55 -51.80 -0.31
#